data_AF-V5FYL3-F1
#
_entry.id   AF-V5FYL3-F1
#
_cell.length_a   1.000
_cell.length_b   1.000
_cell.length_c   1.000
_cell.angle_alpha   90.00
_cell.angle_beta   90.00
_cell.angle_gamma   90.00
#
_symmetry.space_group_name_H-M   'P 1'
#
loop_
_entity.id
_entity.type
_entity.pdbx_description
1 polymer ?
#
loop_
_entity_poly.entity_id
_entity_poly.type
_entity_poly.pdbx_seq_one_letter_code
_entity_poly.pdbx_strand_id
1 'polypeptide(L)'
;MRDLVAWLSAITLLQGAIAVPHGAGSKFHPIKRDADVEYVTIPSEIVVWVNQHGSTIRVETNGCVVTKPVETLATATAARSSSSTSVFHVEATTTAASSSSISSAAPTSEPTLVEDKLQKPSFSPGVHQMSHPPEFVPGPDDVPSNQIGISYSPYNDDSTCKTQDQVDSDFEKMTGYHLVRIYGVDCNQITTVTNAARRHNMKVFAGINDLSDLPGSLKTMTEAAHGDWSPFDTISIGNELVNGGQNSPADVINGVNTARQTLRSAGYKGPVVTVDTFDVIIKHPELCHASDYCAANCHAFYNSDLSADGAGRYVKEQAELVSKAAGGKKTIITESGWPNSGQANGAAVPSKENQRTAIDSLKKSFADGGVILFTAFDDKWKQNTRWTYGAEQYWELLENSRTYASHSSIRQTAIDEETPPPGAVSVYEGPPDPFTTTARSTVSNSPSSHDPNEDFPDGGLNSWLVVLGSFFLLMSSYGLMNSLGVLQSYFAENQLSNYSARDVGWIPGLFVFLALMLGVQVGPLFDRYGPKGIVLVGSCCYVLGLFLLAESKTYWQFLLCFGVLGGIGAALVSTAAMAAVPQWFRRRAGVAMGMAMAGSGLGGTVFPFVLRAGFARWGFKWGIRLLAFVILVLCLVGSLLVKSRLPKGRAGGTVNLGCFKDARFTWLSVGIFSLELEVFAGLGLYPTYIIMQGFSSNTSIVLLAVLNIASCVGRFLVGVVADHYGRINVLTCLIAVGATAIFAIWLPFGHSLPGLYIFSILFGLASGSFLSLAPVCIGQISKANEIGMRFGTCYSLVSFATLICIPIGGEMLENVGAQAMVSYLGSLLIVALLMFVMARWCLPGTGTDKPLSSS
;
A
#
# COMPACT_ATOMS: atom_id res chain seq x y z
N MET A 1 7.59 -11.01 -21.48
CA MET A 1 8.34 -11.92 -20.56
C MET A 1 9.85 -11.88 -20.84
N ARG A 2 10.31 -12.28 -22.03
CA ARG A 2 11.74 -12.29 -22.42
C ARG A 2 12.45 -10.94 -22.21
N ASP A 3 11.75 -9.86 -22.52
CA ASP A 3 12.26 -8.48 -22.51
C ASP A 3 12.29 -7.87 -21.10
N LEU A 4 11.38 -8.32 -20.22
CA LEU A 4 11.38 -7.97 -18.79
C LEU A 4 12.58 -8.63 -18.07
N VAL A 5 12.85 -9.90 -18.42
CA VAL A 5 14.07 -10.60 -17.97
C VAL A 5 15.32 -9.92 -18.53
N ALA A 6 15.31 -9.46 -19.80
CA ALA A 6 16.42 -8.72 -20.39
C ALA A 6 16.68 -7.38 -19.67
N TRP A 7 15.63 -6.64 -19.28
CA TRP A 7 15.75 -5.42 -18.47
C TRP A 7 16.33 -5.68 -17.07
N LEU A 8 15.84 -6.70 -16.36
CA LEU A 8 16.38 -7.08 -15.05
C LEU A 8 17.83 -7.61 -15.15
N SER A 9 18.17 -8.29 -16.24
CA SER A 9 19.54 -8.72 -16.57
C SER A 9 20.45 -7.53 -16.88
N ALA A 10 19.95 -6.51 -17.58
CA ALA A 10 20.73 -5.31 -17.91
C ALA A 10 21.11 -4.50 -16.65
N ILE A 11 20.19 -4.38 -15.68
CA ILE A 11 20.44 -3.67 -14.41
C ILE A 11 21.48 -4.43 -13.56
N THR A 12 21.42 -5.77 -13.51
CA THR A 12 22.41 -6.58 -12.79
C THR A 12 23.77 -6.61 -13.49
N LEU A 13 23.82 -6.66 -14.82
CA LEU A 13 25.07 -6.57 -15.59
C LEU A 13 25.76 -5.20 -15.49
N LEU A 14 25.00 -4.10 -15.35
CA LEU A 14 25.56 -2.76 -15.14
C LEU A 14 26.32 -2.60 -13.80
N GLN A 15 26.07 -3.47 -12.81
CA GLN A 15 26.89 -3.51 -11.58
C GLN A 15 28.15 -4.40 -11.72
N GLY A 16 28.25 -5.25 -12.75
CA GLY A 16 29.42 -6.08 -13.02
C GLY A 16 30.59 -5.35 -13.72
N ALA A 17 30.36 -4.15 -14.25
CA ALA A 17 31.27 -3.49 -15.18
C ALA A 17 32.42 -2.66 -14.54
N ILE A 18 32.49 -2.52 -13.20
CA ILE A 18 33.50 -1.67 -12.53
C ILE A 18 34.17 -2.38 -11.34
N ALA A 19 34.81 -3.55 -11.56
CA ALA A 19 35.79 -4.13 -10.62
C ALA A 19 36.68 -5.25 -11.21
N VAL A 20 37.42 -5.01 -12.31
CA VAL A 20 38.49 -5.95 -12.74
C VAL A 20 39.83 -5.22 -12.94
N PRO A 21 40.73 -5.23 -11.95
CA PRO A 21 42.10 -4.73 -12.13
C PRO A 21 42.95 -5.79 -12.85
N HIS A 22 42.95 -5.77 -14.18
CA HIS A 22 43.92 -6.54 -14.98
C HIS A 22 45.31 -5.90 -14.85
N GLY A 23 46.20 -6.56 -14.12
CA GLY A 23 47.55 -6.08 -13.86
C GLY A 23 48.56 -6.49 -14.94
N ALA A 24 49.17 -5.51 -15.59
CA ALA A 24 50.46 -5.64 -16.26
C ALA A 24 51.41 -4.61 -15.64
N GLY A 25 52.48 -5.05 -14.99
CA GLY A 25 53.31 -4.19 -14.14
C GLY A 25 54.78 -4.13 -14.55
N SER A 26 55.44 -3.04 -14.20
CA SER A 26 56.89 -2.98 -13.98
C SER A 26 57.16 -2.58 -12.53
N LYS A 27 58.29 -3.03 -11.97
CA LYS A 27 58.50 -3.11 -10.51
C LYS A 27 59.41 -2.02 -9.98
N PHE A 28 59.13 -1.56 -8.76
CA PHE A 28 60.17 -1.25 -7.77
C PHE A 28 59.73 -1.75 -6.39
N HIS A 29 60.39 -2.81 -5.89
CA HIS A 29 60.32 -3.23 -4.49
C HIS A 29 61.62 -2.87 -3.78
N PRO A 30 61.59 -2.12 -2.67
CA PRO A 30 62.55 -2.28 -1.61
C PRO A 30 62.12 -3.43 -0.70
N ILE A 31 63.07 -4.28 -0.30
CA ILE A 31 62.84 -5.33 0.69
C ILE A 31 62.68 -4.67 2.07
N LYS A 32 61.60 -4.97 2.79
CA LYS A 32 61.61 -4.92 4.26
C LYS A 32 61.79 -6.33 4.77
N ARG A 33 62.73 -6.51 5.70
CA ARG A 33 62.89 -7.75 6.45
C ARG A 33 61.67 -7.94 7.34
N ASP A 34 61.25 -9.19 7.51
CA ASP A 34 60.48 -9.56 8.69
C ASP A 34 61.33 -9.25 9.93
N ALA A 35 60.68 -8.65 10.92
CA ALA A 35 61.21 -8.50 12.26
C ALA A 35 60.18 -9.15 13.17
N ASP A 36 60.50 -10.34 13.68
CA ASP A 36 59.65 -11.06 14.62
C ASP A 36 59.51 -10.22 15.90
N VAL A 37 58.36 -9.57 16.05
CA VAL A 37 58.01 -8.86 17.29
C VAL A 37 57.45 -9.88 18.27
N GLU A 38 58.35 -10.50 19.01
CA GLU A 38 58.00 -11.39 20.12
C GLU A 38 57.35 -10.57 21.26
N TYR A 39 56.04 -10.73 21.42
CA TYR A 39 55.26 -10.02 22.45
C TYR A 39 55.49 -10.63 23.84
N VAL A 40 56.62 -10.28 24.46
CA VAL A 40 56.89 -10.59 25.87
C VAL A 40 55.82 -9.94 26.76
N THR A 41 54.85 -10.74 27.18
CA THR A 41 53.77 -10.30 28.06
C THR A 41 54.27 -10.29 29.49
N ILE A 42 54.69 -9.13 29.98
CA ILE A 42 55.02 -8.93 31.40
C ILE A 42 53.70 -8.84 32.17
N PRO A 43 53.39 -9.74 33.11
CA PRO A 43 52.18 -9.64 33.91
C PRO A 43 52.30 -8.49 34.92
N SER A 44 51.35 -7.56 34.89
CA SER A 44 51.19 -6.56 35.95
C SER A 44 50.75 -7.26 37.22
N GLU A 45 51.56 -7.22 38.28
CA GLU A 45 51.17 -7.77 39.58
C GLU A 45 50.12 -6.87 40.22
N ILE A 46 48.97 -7.47 40.57
CA ILE A 46 47.81 -6.79 41.16
C ILE A 46 47.66 -7.26 42.61
N VAL A 47 47.98 -6.39 43.57
CA VAL A 47 47.89 -6.71 45.00
C VAL A 47 46.50 -6.30 45.51
N VAL A 48 45.71 -7.30 45.92
CA VAL A 48 44.34 -7.14 46.43
C VAL A 48 44.35 -7.29 47.95
N TRP A 49 44.15 -6.18 48.67
CA TRP A 49 44.03 -6.18 50.12
C TRP A 49 42.57 -6.43 50.51
N VAL A 50 42.28 -7.55 51.17
CA VAL A 50 40.97 -7.90 51.72
C VAL A 50 40.96 -7.76 53.25
N ASN A 51 39.79 -7.44 53.82
CA ASN A 51 39.62 -7.43 55.28
C ASN A 51 39.38 -8.85 55.84
N GLN A 52 39.33 -8.96 57.18
CA GLN A 52 39.03 -10.20 57.91
C GLN A 52 37.63 -10.80 57.62
N HIS A 53 36.80 -10.12 56.81
CA HIS A 53 35.48 -10.56 56.35
C HIS A 53 35.47 -10.79 54.82
N GLY A 54 36.63 -10.98 54.20
CA GLY A 54 36.78 -11.31 52.77
C GLY A 54 36.48 -10.19 51.78
N SER A 55 36.17 -8.98 52.25
CA SER A 55 35.80 -7.84 51.40
C SER A 55 37.03 -7.05 50.97
N THR A 56 37.15 -6.77 49.67
CA THR A 56 38.27 -5.99 49.09
C THR A 56 38.26 -4.55 49.57
N ILE A 57 39.36 -4.13 50.21
CA ILE A 57 39.58 -2.77 50.73
C ILE A 57 40.32 -1.90 49.70
N ARG A 58 41.35 -2.47 49.04
CA ARG A 58 42.25 -1.76 48.11
C ARG A 58 42.80 -2.72 47.07
N VAL A 59 42.95 -2.23 45.85
CA VAL A 59 43.62 -2.91 44.74
C VAL A 59 44.71 -1.98 44.23
N GLU A 60 45.93 -2.48 44.07
CA GLU A 60 47.06 -1.70 43.59
C GLU A 60 47.86 -2.46 42.52
N THR A 61 48.32 -1.72 41.50
CA THR A 61 49.01 -2.26 40.33
C THR A 61 50.26 -1.44 40.07
N ASN A 62 51.43 -2.01 40.34
CA ASN A 62 52.70 -1.29 40.23
C ASN A 62 53.26 -1.35 38.81
N GLY A 63 53.32 -0.20 38.13
CA GLY A 63 53.90 -0.06 36.79
C GLY A 63 55.27 0.63 36.82
N CYS A 64 56.25 0.07 36.10
CA CYS A 64 57.58 0.68 35.92
C CYS A 64 57.68 1.45 34.58
N VAL A 65 58.72 2.28 34.44
CA VAL A 65 58.93 3.26 33.34
C VAL A 65 60.18 2.88 32.52
N VAL A 66 60.55 3.66 31.48
CA VAL A 66 61.85 3.70 30.72
C VAL A 66 61.94 2.74 29.51
N THR A 67 62.42 3.07 28.28
CA THR A 67 62.72 4.33 27.52
C THR A 67 62.76 4.04 25.99
N LYS A 68 62.89 5.08 25.13
CA LYS A 68 63.23 4.97 23.69
C LYS A 68 64.72 4.64 23.42
N PRO A 69 65.00 3.92 22.31
CA PRO A 69 66.15 4.17 21.41
C PRO A 69 65.69 4.35 19.93
N VAL A 70 66.49 4.03 18.89
CA VAL A 70 67.48 4.88 18.18
C VAL A 70 67.50 4.51 16.67
N GLU A 71 67.96 5.40 15.77
CA GLU A 71 68.19 5.13 14.33
C GLU A 71 69.64 4.69 14.02
N THR A 72 69.84 3.82 13.00
CA THR A 72 71.17 3.57 12.39
C THR A 72 71.08 3.20 10.90
N LEU A 73 72.12 3.53 10.12
CA LEU A 73 72.23 3.41 8.66
C LEU A 73 73.17 2.25 8.23
N ALA A 74 72.95 1.63 7.05
CA ALA A 74 73.88 0.67 6.43
C ALA A 74 73.78 0.60 4.88
N THR A 75 74.83 0.10 4.22
CA THR A 75 75.13 0.32 2.78
C THR A 75 74.95 -0.92 1.87
N ALA A 76 75.10 -0.76 0.55
CA ALA A 76 74.79 -1.76 -0.49
C ALA A 76 76.02 -2.37 -1.21
N THR A 77 75.82 -3.52 -1.89
CA THR A 77 76.71 -4.11 -2.91
C THR A 77 75.85 -4.83 -3.99
N ALA A 78 76.38 -5.09 -5.20
CA ALA A 78 75.63 -5.60 -6.36
C ALA A 78 76.31 -6.79 -7.08
N ALA A 79 75.57 -7.46 -7.98
CA ALA A 79 76.08 -8.49 -8.93
C ALA A 79 75.26 -8.51 -10.26
N ARG A 80 75.76 -9.19 -11.30
CA ARG A 80 75.24 -9.18 -12.70
C ARG A 80 74.87 -10.59 -13.20
N SER A 81 74.01 -10.69 -14.23
CA SER A 81 74.29 -11.49 -15.45
C SER A 81 73.28 -11.29 -16.61
N SER A 82 73.71 -11.74 -17.80
CA SER A 82 73.14 -11.74 -19.17
C SER A 82 71.91 -12.67 -19.39
N SER A 83 71.23 -12.78 -20.55
CA SER A 83 71.66 -12.65 -21.97
C SER A 83 70.55 -12.33 -23.02
N SER A 84 70.96 -12.27 -24.30
CA SER A 84 70.28 -11.94 -25.58
C SER A 84 69.33 -13.06 -26.14
N THR A 85 68.71 -13.05 -27.35
CA THR A 85 69.03 -12.45 -28.70
C THR A 85 67.85 -12.46 -29.72
N SER A 86 67.86 -11.56 -30.74
CA SER A 86 67.36 -11.68 -32.17
C SER A 86 65.85 -11.90 -32.55
N VAL A 87 65.36 -11.72 -33.81
CA VAL A 87 65.38 -10.61 -34.84
C VAL A 87 64.79 -11.04 -36.25
N PHE A 88 64.13 -10.12 -37.02
CA PHE A 88 63.61 -10.18 -38.45
C PHE A 88 62.44 -11.14 -38.79
N HIS A 89 61.63 -11.07 -39.89
CA HIS A 89 61.41 -10.22 -41.12
C HIS A 89 59.85 -10.16 -41.43
N VAL A 90 59.18 -9.15 -42.05
CA VAL A 90 58.98 -8.77 -43.51
C VAL A 90 58.29 -9.89 -44.35
N GLU A 91 57.23 -9.73 -45.19
CA GLU A 91 56.90 -8.76 -46.28
C GLU A 91 55.39 -8.77 -46.79
N ALA A 92 54.98 -7.79 -47.64
CA ALA A 92 54.02 -7.79 -48.79
C ALA A 92 52.54 -8.33 -48.75
N THR A 93 51.56 -7.99 -49.65
CA THR A 93 51.05 -6.72 -50.30
C THR A 93 49.63 -6.99 -50.92
N THR A 94 48.88 -5.94 -51.36
CA THR A 94 47.78 -5.91 -52.38
C THR A 94 46.40 -6.58 -52.06
N THR A 95 45.21 -6.12 -52.54
CA THR A 95 44.78 -4.98 -53.41
C THR A 95 43.29 -4.59 -53.20
N ALA A 96 42.94 -3.30 -53.46
CA ALA A 96 41.69 -2.71 -54.06
C ALA A 96 40.27 -3.24 -53.69
N ALA A 97 39.14 -2.50 -53.72
CA ALA A 97 38.69 -1.08 -53.76
C ALA A 97 37.14 -1.12 -53.45
N SER A 98 36.20 -0.16 -53.61
CA SER A 98 36.01 1.25 -54.07
C SER A 98 34.56 1.66 -53.61
N SER A 99 34.03 2.89 -53.61
CA SER A 99 34.52 4.28 -53.85
C SER A 99 33.47 5.33 -53.42
N SER A 100 33.90 6.51 -52.94
CA SER A 100 33.26 7.88 -53.03
C SER A 100 31.84 8.13 -52.45
N SER A 101 31.43 9.33 -51.97
CA SER A 101 32.03 10.69 -51.76
C SER A 101 31.07 11.50 -50.85
N ILE A 102 31.46 12.18 -49.76
CA ILE A 102 32.18 13.48 -49.58
C ILE A 102 31.34 14.77 -49.80
N SER A 103 30.84 15.32 -48.68
CA SER A 103 30.92 16.72 -48.15
C SER A 103 30.56 18.00 -48.98
N SER A 104 29.66 18.87 -48.44
CA SER A 104 30.02 20.15 -47.76
C SER A 104 29.02 21.35 -47.89
N ALA A 105 28.97 22.17 -46.82
CA ALA A 105 28.69 23.63 -46.75
C ALA A 105 27.30 24.25 -47.12
N ALA A 106 27.08 25.47 -46.60
CA ALA A 106 25.99 26.44 -46.85
C ALA A 106 26.62 27.86 -47.03
N PRO A 107 25.94 28.94 -47.51
CA PRO A 107 24.95 29.71 -46.69
C PRO A 107 23.89 30.62 -47.40
N THR A 108 22.89 31.10 -46.62
CA THR A 108 22.14 32.41 -46.68
C THR A 108 21.30 32.92 -47.89
N SER A 109 20.15 33.55 -47.54
CA SER A 109 19.40 34.68 -48.19
C SER A 109 18.01 34.40 -48.83
N GLU A 110 17.10 35.38 -48.68
CA GLU A 110 15.66 35.45 -49.11
C GLU A 110 15.51 36.21 -50.49
N PRO A 111 14.31 36.61 -51.06
CA PRO A 111 12.93 36.65 -50.51
C PRO A 111 11.69 36.47 -51.47
N THR A 112 10.46 36.59 -50.91
CA THR A 112 9.14 36.93 -51.54
C THR A 112 8.50 35.98 -52.59
N LEU A 113 7.19 35.90 -52.87
CA LEU A 113 5.87 36.23 -52.23
C LEU A 113 4.79 35.36 -52.95
N VAL A 114 3.57 35.08 -52.46
CA VAL A 114 2.30 35.87 -52.36
C VAL A 114 1.32 34.98 -51.57
N GLU A 115 0.74 35.41 -50.42
CA GLU A 115 -0.65 35.93 -50.23
C GLU A 115 -1.81 35.01 -50.73
N ASP A 116 -2.97 34.91 -50.05
CA ASP A 116 -3.80 36.01 -49.51
C ASP A 116 -4.34 35.80 -48.06
N LYS A 117 -5.19 36.74 -47.61
CA LYS A 117 -5.36 37.21 -46.23
C LYS A 117 -6.39 36.50 -45.35
N LEU A 118 -6.28 36.78 -44.04
CA LEU A 118 -7.23 36.45 -42.98
C LEU A 118 -7.73 37.75 -42.32
N GLN A 119 -9.04 38.00 -42.26
CA GLN A 119 -9.61 39.12 -41.48
C GLN A 119 -11.05 38.87 -40.97
N LYS A 120 -11.40 39.59 -39.90
CA LYS A 120 -12.66 39.61 -39.12
C LYS A 120 -13.24 41.05 -39.22
N PRO A 121 -14.47 41.41 -38.74
CA PRO A 121 -15.49 40.64 -38.00
C PRO A 121 -16.99 40.91 -38.38
N SER A 122 -17.92 40.32 -37.59
CA SER A 122 -19.28 40.81 -37.20
C SER A 122 -20.40 41.02 -38.23
N PHE A 123 -21.57 40.39 -37.98
CA PHE A 123 -22.79 41.06 -37.44
C PHE A 123 -23.83 40.02 -36.95
N SER A 124 -24.99 40.48 -36.42
CA SER A 124 -26.01 39.66 -35.72
C SER A 124 -27.31 39.46 -36.53
N PRO A 125 -28.46 39.10 -35.91
CA PRO A 125 -28.94 37.73 -35.73
C PRO A 125 -30.01 37.31 -36.76
N GLY A 126 -30.07 36.02 -37.09
CA GLY A 126 -31.10 35.44 -37.98
C GLY A 126 -31.62 34.10 -37.46
N VAL A 127 -32.94 33.92 -37.47
CA VAL A 127 -33.60 32.70 -36.98
C VAL A 127 -33.61 31.63 -38.07
N HIS A 128 -32.95 30.50 -37.82
CA HIS A 128 -33.24 29.25 -38.52
C HIS A 128 -33.70 28.18 -37.52
N GLN A 129 -34.96 27.80 -37.68
CA GLN A 129 -35.69 26.87 -36.84
C GLN A 129 -35.31 25.44 -37.22
N MET A 130 -34.54 24.75 -36.37
CA MET A 130 -34.41 23.30 -36.50
C MET A 130 -35.77 22.66 -36.17
N SER A 131 -36.34 21.95 -37.13
CA SER A 131 -37.60 21.23 -36.97
C SER A 131 -37.42 20.08 -35.97
N HIS A 132 -38.31 20.00 -34.98
CA HIS A 132 -38.37 18.87 -34.05
C HIS A 132 -38.53 17.55 -34.81
N PRO A 133 -37.91 16.44 -34.36
CA PRO A 133 -38.37 15.10 -34.71
C PRO A 133 -39.84 14.93 -34.26
N PRO A 134 -40.65 14.13 -34.97
CA PRO A 134 -42.05 13.93 -34.60
C PRO A 134 -42.17 13.29 -33.22
N GLU A 135 -43.00 13.89 -32.38
CA GLU A 135 -43.28 13.45 -31.01
C GLU A 135 -44.01 12.10 -31.03
N PHE A 136 -43.44 11.09 -30.36
CA PHE A 136 -44.06 9.77 -30.27
C PHE A 136 -45.23 9.82 -29.27
N VAL A 137 -46.44 9.96 -29.79
CA VAL A 137 -47.68 9.78 -29.02
C VAL A 137 -48.01 8.28 -28.99
N PRO A 138 -47.96 7.61 -27.82
CA PRO A 138 -48.41 6.23 -27.72
C PRO A 138 -49.93 6.14 -27.92
N GLY A 139 -50.39 5.12 -28.65
CA GLY A 139 -51.81 4.78 -28.67
C GLY A 139 -52.29 4.29 -27.29
N PRO A 140 -53.59 4.36 -26.96
CA PRO A 140 -54.09 3.97 -25.64
C PRO A 140 -53.99 2.46 -25.36
N ASP A 141 -53.98 1.64 -26.42
CA ASP A 141 -54.19 0.20 -26.36
C ASP A 141 -53.03 -0.57 -27.02
N ASP A 142 -52.09 -1.10 -26.22
CA ASP A 142 -51.26 -2.31 -26.48
C ASP A 142 -50.15 -2.52 -25.41
N VAL A 143 -50.51 -2.44 -24.12
CA VAL A 143 -49.62 -2.85 -23.01
C VAL A 143 -50.41 -3.69 -21.99
N PRO A 144 -50.00 -4.95 -21.67
CA PRO A 144 -50.70 -5.77 -20.69
C PRO A 144 -50.79 -5.15 -19.30
N SER A 145 -51.95 -5.26 -18.68
CA SER A 145 -52.22 -4.74 -17.33
C SER A 145 -51.81 -5.72 -16.21
N ASN A 146 -51.56 -5.17 -15.02
CA ASN A 146 -51.45 -5.89 -13.74
C ASN A 146 -50.37 -6.98 -13.63
N GLN A 147 -49.22 -6.81 -14.29
CA GLN A 147 -48.14 -7.81 -14.28
C GLN A 147 -46.80 -7.21 -13.81
N ILE A 148 -46.18 -7.93 -12.87
CA ILE A 148 -44.87 -7.64 -12.30
C ILE A 148 -43.83 -8.50 -12.99
N GLY A 149 -42.66 -7.94 -13.27
CA GLY A 149 -41.53 -8.66 -13.85
C GLY A 149 -40.62 -9.32 -12.81
N ILE A 150 -39.70 -10.17 -13.26
CA ILE A 150 -38.62 -10.71 -12.44
C ILE A 150 -37.30 -10.72 -13.23
N SER A 151 -36.20 -10.37 -12.57
CA SER A 151 -34.85 -10.48 -13.14
C SER A 151 -34.35 -11.93 -13.07
N TYR A 152 -33.60 -12.35 -14.07
CA TYR A 152 -33.00 -13.68 -14.17
C TYR A 152 -31.55 -13.59 -14.69
N SER A 153 -30.70 -14.47 -14.17
CA SER A 153 -29.29 -14.56 -14.51
C SER A 153 -28.98 -15.98 -15.00
N PRO A 154 -28.73 -16.20 -16.31
CA PRO A 154 -28.51 -17.53 -16.89
C PRO A 154 -27.09 -18.07 -16.68
N TYR A 155 -26.53 -17.87 -15.50
CA TYR A 155 -25.23 -18.39 -15.07
C TYR A 155 -25.42 -19.44 -13.95
N ASN A 156 -24.50 -20.41 -13.90
CA ASN A 156 -24.32 -21.31 -12.77
C ASN A 156 -23.50 -20.64 -11.66
N ASP A 157 -23.51 -21.21 -10.46
CA ASP A 157 -22.80 -20.68 -9.28
C ASP A 157 -21.29 -20.49 -9.49
N ASP A 158 -20.68 -21.24 -10.41
CA ASP A 158 -19.27 -21.18 -10.80
C ASP A 158 -18.98 -20.16 -11.92
N SER A 159 -19.95 -19.31 -12.26
CA SER A 159 -19.94 -18.36 -13.39
C SER A 159 -19.98 -18.97 -14.79
N THR A 160 -20.20 -20.29 -14.94
CA THR A 160 -20.39 -20.90 -16.27
C THR A 160 -21.79 -20.64 -16.83
N CYS A 161 -21.91 -20.61 -18.16
CA CYS A 161 -23.20 -20.42 -18.85
C CYS A 161 -24.17 -21.59 -18.60
N LYS A 162 -25.45 -21.32 -18.34
CA LYS A 162 -26.50 -22.35 -18.31
C LYS A 162 -26.85 -22.86 -19.71
N THR A 163 -27.11 -24.16 -19.83
CA THR A 163 -27.65 -24.76 -21.07
C THR A 163 -29.14 -24.41 -21.24
N GLN A 164 -29.69 -24.66 -22.44
CA GLN A 164 -31.13 -24.49 -22.69
C GLN A 164 -31.98 -25.28 -21.67
N ASP A 165 -31.63 -26.55 -21.40
CA ASP A 165 -32.38 -27.40 -20.46
C ASP A 165 -32.33 -26.87 -19.01
N GLN A 166 -31.21 -26.26 -18.60
CA GLN A 166 -31.09 -25.61 -17.29
C GLN A 166 -31.93 -24.33 -17.20
N VAL A 167 -31.93 -23.51 -18.25
CA VAL A 167 -32.78 -22.32 -18.34
C VAL A 167 -34.26 -22.73 -18.33
N ASP A 168 -34.64 -23.76 -19.09
CA ASP A 168 -36.01 -24.26 -19.13
C ASP A 168 -36.49 -24.72 -17.75
N SER A 169 -35.68 -25.50 -17.02
CA SER A 169 -36.01 -25.95 -15.67
C SER A 169 -36.02 -24.82 -14.62
N ASP A 170 -35.32 -23.71 -14.86
CA ASP A 170 -35.48 -22.48 -14.06
C ASP A 170 -36.79 -21.75 -14.39
N PHE A 171 -37.21 -21.71 -15.66
CA PHE A 171 -38.50 -21.14 -16.08
C PHE A 171 -39.71 -21.91 -15.55
N GLU A 172 -39.61 -23.24 -15.36
CA GLU A 172 -40.62 -24.04 -14.65
C GLU A 172 -40.91 -23.52 -13.23
N LYS A 173 -39.95 -22.85 -12.59
CA LYS A 173 -40.09 -22.28 -11.24
C LYS A 173 -40.63 -20.84 -11.26
N MET A 174 -40.36 -20.07 -12.33
CA MET A 174 -40.73 -18.65 -12.48
C MET A 174 -42.22 -18.41 -12.80
N THR A 175 -43.12 -19.23 -12.23
CA THR A 175 -44.57 -19.09 -12.43
C THR A 175 -45.12 -17.77 -11.85
N GLY A 176 -46.07 -17.15 -12.56
CA GLY A 176 -46.76 -15.93 -12.10
C GLY A 176 -46.10 -14.60 -12.48
N TYR A 177 -45.03 -14.59 -13.27
CA TYR A 177 -44.37 -13.39 -13.78
C TYR A 177 -44.61 -13.22 -15.28
N HIS A 178 -45.08 -12.04 -15.71
CA HIS A 178 -45.34 -11.67 -17.11
C HIS A 178 -44.05 -11.42 -17.94
N LEU A 179 -43.00 -10.94 -17.26
CA LEU A 179 -41.80 -10.37 -17.87
C LEU A 179 -40.56 -10.91 -17.17
N VAL A 180 -39.60 -11.43 -17.93
CA VAL A 180 -38.25 -11.77 -17.45
C VAL A 180 -37.26 -10.69 -17.90
N ARG A 181 -36.37 -10.24 -17.01
CA ARG A 181 -35.30 -9.30 -17.35
C ARG A 181 -33.93 -9.97 -17.34
N ILE A 182 -33.14 -9.71 -18.38
CA ILE A 182 -31.75 -10.16 -18.55
C ILE A 182 -30.85 -8.98 -18.97
N TYR A 183 -29.54 -9.10 -18.73
CA TYR A 183 -28.64 -7.94 -18.74
C TYR A 183 -27.71 -7.85 -19.94
N GLY A 184 -27.25 -8.97 -20.49
CA GLY A 184 -26.22 -9.02 -21.54
C GLY A 184 -26.58 -9.93 -22.71
N VAL A 185 -25.64 -10.06 -23.65
CA VAL A 185 -25.75 -10.89 -24.87
C VAL A 185 -24.81 -12.10 -24.87
N ASP A 186 -23.91 -12.17 -23.89
CA ASP A 186 -22.99 -13.27 -23.63
C ASP A 186 -23.71 -14.57 -23.24
N CYS A 187 -22.97 -15.67 -23.12
CA CYS A 187 -23.52 -17.00 -22.79
C CYS A 187 -24.67 -17.48 -23.70
N ASN A 188 -24.85 -16.89 -24.88
CA ASN A 188 -26.01 -17.10 -25.77
C ASN A 188 -27.36 -16.80 -25.08
N GLN A 189 -27.37 -15.92 -24.07
CA GLN A 189 -28.49 -15.79 -23.15
C GLN A 189 -29.79 -15.27 -23.80
N ILE A 190 -29.68 -14.40 -24.80
CA ILE A 190 -30.85 -13.91 -25.54
C ILE A 190 -31.62 -15.08 -26.17
N THR A 191 -30.91 -16.03 -26.79
CA THR A 191 -31.49 -17.19 -27.47
C THR A 191 -32.13 -18.16 -26.47
N THR A 192 -31.41 -18.54 -25.41
CA THR A 192 -31.91 -19.54 -24.45
C THR A 192 -33.11 -19.02 -23.65
N VAL A 193 -33.05 -17.76 -23.22
CA VAL A 193 -34.10 -17.12 -22.41
C VAL A 193 -35.33 -16.78 -23.27
N THR A 194 -35.20 -16.34 -24.52
CA THR A 194 -36.38 -16.14 -25.40
C THR A 194 -37.05 -17.47 -25.78
N ASN A 195 -36.29 -18.56 -25.97
CA ASN A 195 -36.83 -19.89 -26.22
C ASN A 195 -37.59 -20.48 -25.02
N ALA A 196 -37.18 -20.15 -23.79
CA ALA A 196 -37.92 -20.49 -22.59
C ALA A 196 -39.15 -19.59 -22.41
N ALA A 197 -38.99 -18.27 -22.55
CA ALA A 197 -40.09 -17.29 -22.44
C ALA A 197 -41.25 -17.57 -23.40
N ARG A 198 -40.97 -17.95 -24.67
CA ARG A 198 -41.97 -18.42 -25.65
C ARG A 198 -42.83 -19.58 -25.11
N ARG A 199 -42.23 -20.53 -24.37
CA ARG A 199 -42.93 -21.71 -23.83
C ARG A 199 -43.75 -21.40 -22.58
N HIS A 200 -43.33 -20.42 -21.79
CA HIS A 200 -44.00 -20.01 -20.55
C HIS A 200 -44.94 -18.80 -20.74
N ASN A 201 -45.16 -18.35 -21.99
CA ASN A 201 -45.94 -17.17 -22.35
C ASN A 201 -45.49 -15.88 -21.62
N MET A 202 -44.18 -15.75 -21.43
CA MET A 202 -43.53 -14.57 -20.86
C MET A 202 -42.95 -13.68 -21.97
N LYS A 203 -42.77 -12.39 -21.68
CA LYS A 203 -41.94 -11.51 -22.49
C LYS A 203 -40.54 -11.37 -21.89
N VAL A 204 -39.58 -10.93 -22.71
CA VAL A 204 -38.18 -10.66 -22.31
C VAL A 204 -37.91 -9.16 -22.39
N PHE A 205 -37.48 -8.58 -21.27
CA PHE A 205 -36.75 -7.31 -21.22
C PHE A 205 -35.28 -7.66 -21.42
N ALA A 206 -34.74 -7.41 -22.62
CA ALA A 206 -33.40 -7.83 -23.01
C ALA A 206 -32.39 -6.69 -22.84
N GLY A 207 -31.20 -7.00 -22.31
CA GLY A 207 -30.15 -6.02 -22.07
C GLY A 207 -28.95 -6.16 -23.00
N ILE A 208 -28.33 -5.02 -23.30
CA ILE A 208 -26.94 -4.91 -23.70
C ILE A 208 -26.28 -4.07 -22.58
N ASN A 209 -25.52 -4.74 -21.71
CA ASN A 209 -25.02 -4.17 -20.45
C ASN A 209 -23.95 -3.09 -20.63
N ASP A 210 -23.05 -3.24 -21.60
CA ASP A 210 -21.98 -2.30 -21.91
C ASP A 210 -21.98 -1.83 -23.39
N LEU A 211 -21.19 -0.81 -23.71
CA LEU A 211 -21.16 -0.17 -25.04
C LEU A 211 -19.90 -0.51 -25.86
N SER A 212 -19.03 -1.39 -25.37
CA SER A 212 -17.69 -1.63 -25.97
C SER A 212 -17.75 -2.27 -27.36
N ASP A 213 -18.67 -3.22 -27.56
CA ASP A 213 -19.05 -3.75 -28.87
C ASP A 213 -20.58 -3.67 -29.06
N LEU A 214 -21.13 -2.46 -28.95
CA LEU A 214 -22.56 -2.22 -29.24
C LEU A 214 -22.98 -2.76 -30.63
N PRO A 215 -22.20 -2.63 -31.73
CA PRO A 215 -22.57 -3.20 -33.03
C PRO A 215 -22.66 -4.74 -33.02
N GLY A 216 -21.70 -5.43 -32.38
CA GLY A 216 -21.73 -6.88 -32.21
C GLY A 216 -22.89 -7.34 -31.35
N SER A 217 -23.13 -6.68 -30.22
CA SER A 217 -24.26 -6.96 -29.33
C SER A 217 -25.62 -6.78 -30.00
N LEU A 218 -25.81 -5.72 -30.79
CA LEU A 218 -27.03 -5.49 -31.58
C LEU A 218 -27.20 -6.53 -32.70
N LYS A 219 -26.10 -7.01 -33.28
CA LYS A 219 -26.11 -8.11 -34.23
C LYS A 219 -26.56 -9.41 -33.55
N THR A 220 -25.97 -9.79 -32.42
CA THR A 220 -26.36 -10.98 -31.63
C THR A 220 -27.84 -10.94 -31.23
N MET A 221 -28.34 -9.78 -30.79
CA MET A 221 -29.75 -9.55 -30.47
C MET A 221 -30.66 -9.79 -31.69
N THR A 222 -30.25 -9.30 -32.86
CA THR A 222 -30.99 -9.44 -34.14
C THR A 222 -30.96 -10.87 -34.66
N GLU A 223 -29.81 -11.56 -34.52
CA GLU A 223 -29.66 -12.97 -34.90
C GLU A 223 -30.53 -13.86 -34.01
N ALA A 224 -30.51 -13.69 -32.69
CA ALA A 224 -31.33 -14.46 -31.75
C ALA A 224 -32.85 -14.24 -31.91
N ALA A 225 -33.27 -13.05 -32.37
CA ALA A 225 -34.67 -12.80 -32.72
C ALA A 225 -35.12 -13.59 -33.96
N HIS A 226 -34.23 -13.90 -34.90
CA HIS A 226 -34.53 -14.56 -36.18
C HIS A 226 -35.68 -13.90 -36.98
N GLY A 227 -35.91 -12.59 -36.78
CA GLY A 227 -37.04 -11.84 -37.33
C GLY A 227 -38.36 -11.95 -36.54
N ASP A 228 -38.49 -12.92 -35.63
CA ASP A 228 -39.57 -13.00 -34.64
C ASP A 228 -39.22 -12.16 -33.40
N TRP A 229 -39.58 -10.89 -33.45
CA TRP A 229 -39.48 -9.97 -32.33
C TRP A 229 -40.56 -10.15 -31.26
N SER A 230 -41.52 -11.07 -31.43
CA SER A 230 -42.67 -11.20 -30.51
C SER A 230 -42.33 -11.58 -29.06
N PRO A 231 -41.20 -12.25 -28.71
CA PRO A 231 -40.84 -12.48 -27.32
C PRO A 231 -40.32 -11.23 -26.60
N PHE A 232 -39.83 -10.23 -27.32
CA PHE A 232 -39.18 -9.06 -26.74
C PHE A 232 -40.24 -8.01 -26.35
N ASP A 233 -40.24 -7.61 -25.08
CA ASP A 233 -40.95 -6.42 -24.61
C ASP A 233 -40.11 -5.18 -24.91
N THR A 234 -39.07 -4.96 -24.10
CA THR A 234 -38.16 -3.80 -24.13
C THR A 234 -36.73 -4.27 -24.41
N ILE A 235 -35.93 -3.44 -25.09
CA ILE A 235 -34.47 -3.59 -25.19
C ILE A 235 -33.78 -2.41 -24.46
N SER A 236 -32.93 -2.71 -23.47
CA SER A 236 -32.14 -1.70 -22.76
C SER A 236 -30.69 -1.67 -23.22
N ILE A 237 -30.14 -0.46 -23.34
CA ILE A 237 -28.78 -0.16 -23.79
C ILE A 237 -28.06 0.53 -22.65
N GLY A 238 -27.11 -0.18 -22.03
CA GLY A 238 -26.48 0.18 -20.77
C GLY A 238 -27.27 -0.28 -19.54
N ASN A 239 -26.54 -0.67 -18.51
CA ASN A 239 -27.04 -0.88 -17.15
C ASN A 239 -26.08 -0.24 -16.13
N GLU A 240 -26.49 0.88 -15.52
CA GLU A 240 -25.72 1.62 -14.51
C GLU A 240 -24.35 2.14 -14.99
N LEU A 241 -24.21 2.41 -16.29
CA LEU A 241 -22.96 2.86 -16.91
C LEU A 241 -22.56 4.29 -16.53
N VAL A 242 -23.50 5.12 -16.08
CA VAL A 242 -23.22 6.47 -15.57
C VAL A 242 -22.99 6.44 -14.06
N ASN A 243 -23.75 5.63 -13.30
CA ASN A 243 -23.48 5.36 -11.87
C ASN A 243 -22.07 4.75 -11.65
N GLY A 244 -21.74 3.69 -12.38
CA GLY A 244 -20.42 3.04 -12.32
C GLY A 244 -19.28 3.80 -13.01
N GLY A 245 -19.59 4.93 -13.68
CA GLY A 245 -18.61 5.82 -14.29
C GLY A 245 -17.93 5.30 -15.56
N GLN A 246 -18.42 4.22 -16.17
CA GLN A 246 -17.86 3.65 -17.41
C GLN A 246 -18.12 4.54 -18.64
N ASN A 247 -19.24 5.26 -18.66
CA ASN A 247 -19.66 6.12 -19.77
C ASN A 247 -20.25 7.45 -19.30
N SER A 248 -20.15 8.49 -20.13
CA SER A 248 -20.88 9.73 -19.89
C SER A 248 -22.36 9.60 -20.32
N PRO A 249 -23.28 10.44 -19.80
CA PRO A 249 -24.66 10.46 -20.28
C PRO A 249 -24.78 10.66 -21.79
N ALA A 250 -23.86 11.40 -22.42
CA ALA A 250 -23.85 11.61 -23.87
C ALA A 250 -23.53 10.33 -24.64
N ASP A 251 -22.59 9.51 -24.15
CA ASP A 251 -22.21 8.24 -24.79
C ASP A 251 -23.38 7.24 -24.73
N VAL A 252 -24.06 7.18 -23.58
CA VAL A 252 -25.25 6.34 -23.38
C VAL A 252 -26.41 6.79 -24.29
N ILE A 253 -26.66 8.10 -24.38
CA ILE A 253 -27.68 8.67 -25.31
C ILE A 253 -27.34 8.34 -26.77
N ASN A 254 -26.06 8.42 -27.16
CA ASN A 254 -25.60 8.03 -28.50
C ASN A 254 -25.78 6.52 -28.74
N GLY A 255 -25.52 5.68 -27.74
CA GLY A 255 -25.77 4.25 -27.77
C GLY A 255 -27.25 3.91 -27.97
N VAL A 256 -28.14 4.47 -27.14
CA VAL A 256 -29.61 4.33 -27.26
C VAL A 256 -30.12 4.76 -28.63
N ASN A 257 -29.63 5.88 -29.17
CA ASN A 257 -30.04 6.37 -30.49
C ASN A 257 -29.54 5.46 -31.64
N THR A 258 -28.30 4.99 -31.56
CA THR A 258 -27.72 4.04 -32.54
C THR A 258 -28.49 2.73 -32.52
N ALA A 259 -28.68 2.14 -31.33
CA ALA A 259 -29.46 0.93 -31.13
C ALA A 259 -30.89 1.07 -31.66
N ARG A 260 -31.58 2.17 -31.36
CA ARG A 260 -32.93 2.43 -31.88
C ARG A 260 -32.96 2.41 -33.41
N GLN A 261 -31.99 3.04 -34.08
CA GLN A 261 -31.93 3.01 -35.56
C GLN A 261 -31.67 1.59 -36.10
N THR A 262 -30.72 0.86 -35.52
CA THR A 262 -30.38 -0.52 -35.92
C THR A 262 -31.56 -1.48 -35.71
N LEU A 263 -32.16 -1.48 -34.51
CA LEU A 263 -33.25 -2.38 -34.13
C LEU A 263 -34.54 -2.10 -34.93
N ARG A 264 -34.88 -0.83 -35.16
CA ARG A 264 -36.02 -0.45 -36.01
C ARG A 264 -35.79 -0.89 -37.46
N SER A 265 -34.55 -0.81 -37.97
CA SER A 265 -34.18 -1.32 -39.29
C SER A 265 -34.25 -2.85 -39.39
N ALA A 266 -33.99 -3.55 -38.27
CA ALA A 266 -34.17 -5.00 -38.14
C ALA A 266 -35.63 -5.44 -37.88
N GLY A 267 -36.58 -4.50 -37.80
CA GLY A 267 -38.01 -4.76 -37.63
C GLY A 267 -38.53 -4.74 -36.19
N TYR A 268 -37.68 -4.52 -35.18
CA TYR A 268 -38.12 -4.41 -33.79
C TYR A 268 -38.91 -3.12 -33.56
N LYS A 269 -40.13 -3.23 -33.01
CA LYS A 269 -41.04 -2.10 -32.76
C LYS A 269 -41.20 -1.72 -31.27
N GLY A 270 -40.75 -2.56 -30.34
CA GLY A 270 -40.89 -2.32 -28.90
C GLY A 270 -39.96 -1.23 -28.35
N PRO A 271 -40.09 -0.86 -27.06
CA PRO A 271 -39.33 0.23 -26.46
C PRO A 271 -37.81 0.03 -26.46
N VAL A 272 -37.06 1.10 -26.74
CA VAL A 272 -35.60 1.16 -26.55
C VAL A 272 -35.29 2.17 -25.44
N VAL A 273 -34.56 1.74 -24.40
CA VAL A 273 -34.27 2.54 -23.20
C VAL A 273 -32.81 2.42 -22.76
N THR A 274 -32.36 3.25 -21.82
CA THR A 274 -31.18 2.98 -20.97
C THR A 274 -31.63 2.76 -19.52
N VAL A 275 -30.89 1.95 -18.76
CA VAL A 275 -31.12 1.74 -17.32
C VAL A 275 -29.94 2.30 -16.52
N ASP A 276 -30.24 3.09 -15.50
CA ASP A 276 -29.25 3.57 -14.52
C ASP A 276 -29.92 3.71 -13.13
N THR A 277 -29.19 4.13 -12.09
CA THR A 277 -29.80 4.28 -10.75
C THR A 277 -30.78 5.47 -10.71
N PHE A 278 -31.82 5.37 -9.88
CA PHE A 278 -32.86 6.40 -9.79
C PHE A 278 -32.32 7.82 -9.52
N ASP A 279 -31.27 7.95 -8.70
CA ASP A 279 -30.63 9.23 -8.39
C ASP A 279 -29.81 9.78 -9.56
N VAL A 280 -29.17 8.91 -10.35
CA VAL A 280 -28.51 9.28 -11.61
C VAL A 280 -29.53 9.74 -12.64
N ILE A 281 -30.66 9.04 -12.82
CA ILE A 281 -31.72 9.47 -13.75
C ILE A 281 -32.36 10.80 -13.30
N ILE A 282 -32.54 11.04 -11.99
CA ILE A 282 -33.03 12.34 -11.46
C ILE A 282 -32.03 13.48 -11.75
N LYS A 283 -30.73 13.19 -11.66
CA LYS A 283 -29.64 14.15 -11.93
C LYS A 283 -29.39 14.38 -13.42
N HIS A 284 -29.67 13.38 -14.26
CA HIS A 284 -29.45 13.34 -15.71
C HIS A 284 -30.74 12.92 -16.45
N PRO A 285 -31.83 13.71 -16.36
CA PRO A 285 -33.12 13.37 -16.97
C PRO A 285 -33.05 13.25 -18.51
N GLU A 286 -32.01 13.78 -19.14
CA GLU A 286 -31.66 13.53 -20.55
C GLU A 286 -31.59 12.04 -20.91
N LEU A 287 -31.20 11.16 -19.97
CA LEU A 287 -31.20 9.70 -20.14
C LEU A 287 -32.62 9.14 -20.34
N CYS A 288 -33.59 9.63 -19.56
CA CYS A 288 -35.00 9.27 -19.75
C CYS A 288 -35.59 9.97 -21.00
N HIS A 289 -35.21 11.22 -21.30
CA HIS A 289 -35.68 11.89 -22.51
C HIS A 289 -35.25 11.13 -23.78
N ALA A 290 -34.02 10.60 -23.83
CA ALA A 290 -33.51 9.79 -24.93
C ALA A 290 -34.06 8.35 -25.00
N SER A 291 -34.56 7.81 -23.89
CA SER A 291 -35.24 6.51 -23.80
C SER A 291 -36.69 6.60 -24.27
N ASP A 292 -37.35 5.48 -24.59
CA ASP A 292 -38.79 5.50 -24.92
C ASP A 292 -39.67 5.71 -23.64
N TYR A 293 -39.23 5.21 -22.47
CA TYR A 293 -39.77 5.53 -21.14
C TYR A 293 -38.63 5.63 -20.10
N CYS A 294 -38.87 6.14 -18.87
CA CYS A 294 -37.81 6.18 -17.85
C CYS A 294 -37.63 4.78 -17.23
N ALA A 295 -36.44 4.22 -17.31
CA ALA A 295 -36.10 2.95 -16.70
C ALA A 295 -35.02 3.18 -15.63
N ALA A 296 -35.26 2.73 -14.39
CA ALA A 296 -34.39 3.05 -13.26
C ALA A 296 -34.29 1.91 -12.24
N ASN A 297 -33.09 1.67 -11.72
CA ASN A 297 -32.84 0.73 -10.64
C ASN A 297 -33.04 1.40 -9.27
N CYS A 298 -33.76 0.75 -8.34
CA CYS A 298 -34.07 1.31 -7.02
C CYS A 298 -34.42 0.23 -5.97
N HIS A 299 -33.44 -0.15 -5.15
CA HIS A 299 -33.63 -1.09 -4.04
C HIS A 299 -33.83 -0.35 -2.72
N ALA A 300 -34.95 -0.60 -2.04
CA ALA A 300 -35.26 -0.03 -0.73
C ALA A 300 -34.18 -0.35 0.33
N PHE A 301 -33.54 -1.51 0.22
CA PHE A 301 -32.50 -1.99 1.13
C PHE A 301 -31.30 -1.03 1.29
N TYR A 302 -31.00 -0.18 0.31
CA TYR A 302 -29.89 0.77 0.40
C TYR A 302 -30.22 2.05 1.18
N ASN A 303 -31.48 2.27 1.56
CA ASN A 303 -31.86 3.31 2.52
C ASN A 303 -31.68 2.80 3.96
N SER A 304 -30.74 3.38 4.72
CA SER A 304 -30.40 2.93 6.08
C SER A 304 -31.50 3.09 7.12
N ASP A 305 -32.48 3.94 6.84
CA ASP A 305 -33.48 4.39 7.82
C ASP A 305 -34.84 3.69 7.59
N LEU A 306 -34.90 2.77 6.62
CA LEU A 306 -36.11 2.16 6.11
C LEU A 306 -36.23 0.69 6.54
N SER A 307 -37.35 0.33 7.17
CA SER A 307 -37.73 -1.06 7.44
C SER A 307 -38.41 -1.71 6.21
N ALA A 308 -38.39 -3.04 6.16
CA ALA A 308 -38.88 -3.83 5.03
C ALA A 308 -40.33 -3.51 4.61
N ASP A 309 -41.23 -3.27 5.57
CA ASP A 309 -42.63 -2.91 5.29
C ASP A 309 -42.77 -1.59 4.52
N GLY A 310 -41.82 -0.68 4.66
CA GLY A 310 -41.78 0.60 3.95
C GLY A 310 -41.27 0.51 2.50
N ALA A 311 -40.70 -0.63 2.09
CA ALA A 311 -39.96 -0.77 0.83
C ALA A 311 -40.76 -0.34 -0.42
N GLY A 312 -41.98 -0.83 -0.57
CA GLY A 312 -42.80 -0.53 -1.74
C GLY A 312 -43.22 0.94 -1.85
N ARG A 313 -43.46 1.59 -0.70
CA ARG A 313 -43.80 3.02 -0.65
C ARG A 313 -42.61 3.88 -1.11
N TYR A 314 -41.44 3.65 -0.52
CA TYR A 314 -40.21 4.38 -0.85
C TYR A 314 -39.85 4.26 -2.33
N VAL A 315 -39.92 3.05 -2.90
CA VAL A 315 -39.59 2.80 -4.31
C VAL A 315 -40.61 3.43 -5.26
N LYS A 316 -41.89 3.51 -4.86
CA LYS A 316 -42.92 4.25 -5.61
C LYS A 316 -42.68 5.77 -5.56
N GLU A 317 -42.36 6.30 -4.39
CA GLU A 317 -41.96 7.71 -4.23
C GLU A 317 -40.73 8.06 -5.10
N GLN A 318 -39.74 7.17 -5.21
CA GLN A 318 -38.59 7.38 -6.10
C GLN A 318 -38.99 7.34 -7.59
N ALA A 319 -39.89 6.42 -7.99
CA ALA A 319 -40.42 6.37 -9.36
C ALA A 319 -41.19 7.65 -9.74
N GLU A 320 -41.95 8.22 -8.80
CA GLU A 320 -42.65 9.49 -8.97
C GLU A 320 -41.67 10.68 -9.07
N LEU A 321 -40.57 10.67 -8.32
CA LEU A 321 -39.50 11.67 -8.43
C LEU A 321 -38.73 11.59 -9.75
N VAL A 322 -38.40 10.39 -10.23
CA VAL A 322 -37.79 10.15 -11.56
C VAL A 322 -38.72 10.67 -12.66
N SER A 323 -40.00 10.27 -12.64
CA SER A 323 -41.02 10.76 -13.57
C SER A 323 -41.09 12.29 -13.60
N LYS A 324 -41.15 12.92 -12.41
CA LYS A 324 -41.20 14.38 -12.26
C LYS A 324 -39.94 15.08 -12.78
N ALA A 325 -38.76 14.51 -12.60
CA ALA A 325 -37.50 15.05 -13.15
C ALA A 325 -37.50 14.98 -14.69
N ALA A 326 -38.06 13.93 -15.27
CA ALA A 326 -38.23 13.73 -16.71
C ALA A 326 -39.57 14.25 -17.26
N GLY A 327 -40.10 15.36 -16.71
CA GLY A 327 -41.26 16.07 -17.26
C GLY A 327 -42.62 15.36 -17.14
N GLY A 328 -42.74 14.35 -16.27
CA GLY A 328 -43.94 13.51 -16.10
C GLY A 328 -43.93 12.21 -16.91
N LYS A 329 -42.80 11.86 -17.53
CA LYS A 329 -42.67 10.67 -18.39
C LYS A 329 -42.80 9.37 -17.56
N LYS A 330 -43.55 8.39 -18.09
CA LYS A 330 -43.79 7.11 -17.40
C LYS A 330 -42.47 6.48 -16.97
N THR A 331 -42.41 6.09 -15.70
CA THR A 331 -41.26 5.42 -15.09
C THR A 331 -41.58 3.96 -14.78
N ILE A 332 -40.62 3.08 -15.01
CA ILE A 332 -40.64 1.67 -14.61
C ILE A 332 -39.38 1.43 -13.77
N ILE A 333 -39.56 0.82 -12.60
CA ILE A 333 -38.44 0.40 -11.76
C ILE A 333 -37.95 -0.96 -12.24
N THR A 334 -36.76 -1.00 -12.83
CA THR A 334 -36.23 -2.14 -13.57
C THR A 334 -35.48 -3.16 -12.74
N GLU A 335 -35.10 -2.80 -11.51
CA GLU A 335 -34.68 -3.69 -10.43
C GLU A 335 -35.14 -3.10 -9.09
N SER A 336 -35.82 -3.92 -8.29
CA SER A 336 -36.10 -3.65 -6.89
C SER A 336 -36.34 -4.95 -6.12
N GLY A 337 -36.02 -4.96 -4.83
CA GLY A 337 -36.14 -6.16 -4.01
C GLY A 337 -35.57 -5.96 -2.61
N TRP A 338 -35.30 -7.07 -1.93
CA TRP A 338 -34.67 -7.10 -0.61
C TRP A 338 -33.88 -8.40 -0.43
N PRO A 339 -32.71 -8.41 0.24
CA PRO A 339 -31.92 -9.62 0.35
C PRO A 339 -32.36 -10.55 1.50
N ASN A 340 -32.22 -11.85 1.26
CA ASN A 340 -32.51 -12.92 2.21
C ASN A 340 -31.41 -13.13 3.27
N SER A 341 -30.19 -12.65 3.01
CA SER A 341 -29.01 -12.77 3.87
C SER A 341 -28.00 -11.62 3.58
N GLY A 342 -27.05 -11.39 4.48
CA GLY A 342 -26.06 -10.31 4.41
C GLY A 342 -25.88 -9.59 5.74
N GLN A 343 -25.39 -8.35 5.69
CA GLN A 343 -25.28 -7.45 6.85
C GLN A 343 -26.41 -6.42 6.85
N ALA A 344 -26.82 -5.97 8.03
CA ALA A 344 -27.84 -4.92 8.14
C ALA A 344 -27.31 -3.55 7.71
N ASN A 345 -28.07 -2.86 6.86
CA ASN A 345 -27.90 -1.44 6.55
C ASN A 345 -28.80 -0.62 7.48
N GLY A 346 -28.37 -0.38 8.72
CA GLY A 346 -29.20 0.32 9.71
C GLY A 346 -30.49 -0.45 10.04
N ALA A 347 -31.64 0.16 9.76
CA ALA A 347 -32.96 -0.46 9.87
C ALA A 347 -33.27 -1.48 8.75
N ALA A 348 -32.57 -1.39 7.61
CA ALA A 348 -32.70 -2.34 6.52
C ALA A 348 -31.92 -3.64 6.82
N VAL A 349 -32.56 -4.54 7.57
CA VAL A 349 -32.00 -5.84 7.97
C VAL A 349 -32.34 -6.92 6.93
N PRO A 350 -31.37 -7.66 6.37
CA PRO A 350 -31.64 -8.77 5.46
C PRO A 350 -32.08 -10.01 6.24
N SER A 351 -33.16 -10.66 5.79
CA SER A 351 -33.63 -11.97 6.27
C SER A 351 -34.72 -12.49 5.30
N LYS A 352 -35.01 -13.80 5.28
CA LYS A 352 -36.15 -14.35 4.50
C LYS A 352 -37.52 -13.77 4.92
N GLU A 353 -37.66 -13.35 6.18
CA GLU A 353 -38.89 -12.73 6.71
C GLU A 353 -39.03 -11.27 6.26
N ASN A 354 -37.96 -10.48 6.37
CA ASN A 354 -37.92 -9.10 5.88
C ASN A 354 -37.99 -9.05 4.35
N GLN A 355 -37.37 -10.01 3.65
CA GLN A 355 -37.49 -10.14 2.21
C GLN A 355 -38.95 -10.35 1.79
N ARG A 356 -39.66 -11.33 2.38
CA ARG A 356 -41.09 -11.53 2.11
C ARG A 356 -41.89 -10.25 2.37
N THR A 357 -41.66 -9.61 3.52
CA THR A 357 -42.33 -8.36 3.91
C THR A 357 -42.10 -7.22 2.92
N ALA A 358 -40.87 -7.03 2.43
CA ALA A 358 -40.52 -6.01 1.45
C ALA A 358 -41.09 -6.32 0.06
N ILE A 359 -41.07 -7.58 -0.36
CA ILE A 359 -41.62 -8.03 -1.65
C ILE A 359 -43.15 -7.90 -1.66
N ASP A 360 -43.82 -8.22 -0.56
CA ASP A 360 -45.27 -8.01 -0.42
C ASP A 360 -45.61 -6.50 -0.39
N SER A 361 -44.78 -5.67 0.25
CA SER A 361 -44.88 -4.20 0.21
C SER A 361 -44.73 -3.65 -1.22
N LEU A 362 -43.74 -4.13 -1.98
CA LEU A 362 -43.51 -3.81 -3.38
C LEU A 362 -44.71 -4.24 -4.26
N LYS A 363 -45.13 -5.50 -4.17
CA LYS A 363 -46.28 -6.05 -4.92
C LYS A 363 -47.58 -5.29 -4.64
N LYS A 364 -47.79 -4.85 -3.40
CA LYS A 364 -48.95 -4.01 -3.01
C LYS A 364 -48.85 -2.57 -3.54
N SER A 365 -47.66 -2.00 -3.60
CA SER A 365 -47.45 -0.60 -4.02
C SER A 365 -47.48 -0.45 -5.54
N PHE A 366 -47.04 -1.48 -6.26
CA PHE A 366 -47.03 -1.60 -7.73
C PHE A 366 -48.06 -2.62 -8.24
N ALA A 367 -49.25 -2.65 -7.62
CA ALA A 367 -50.35 -3.53 -8.03
C ALA A 367 -50.80 -3.29 -9.49
N ASP A 368 -50.67 -2.05 -9.96
CA ASP A 368 -50.95 -1.61 -11.33
C ASP A 368 -49.79 -1.94 -12.32
N GLY A 369 -48.75 -2.65 -11.85
CA GLY A 369 -47.50 -2.93 -12.57
C GLY A 369 -46.44 -1.83 -12.39
N GLY A 370 -45.39 -1.87 -13.22
CA GLY A 370 -44.31 -0.87 -13.23
C GLY A 370 -43.09 -1.18 -12.36
N VAL A 371 -42.96 -2.40 -11.84
CA VAL A 371 -41.75 -2.89 -11.15
C VAL A 371 -41.33 -4.27 -11.67
N ILE A 372 -40.01 -4.48 -11.73
CA ILE A 372 -39.35 -5.78 -11.98
C ILE A 372 -38.60 -6.17 -10.70
N LEU A 373 -38.87 -7.37 -10.18
CA LEU A 373 -38.31 -7.84 -8.93
C LEU A 373 -36.93 -8.50 -9.12
N PHE A 374 -36.01 -8.22 -8.21
CA PHE A 374 -34.64 -8.75 -8.20
C PHE A 374 -34.44 -9.71 -7.02
N THR A 375 -34.09 -10.98 -7.22
CA THR A 375 -33.92 -11.74 -8.49
C THR A 375 -34.47 -13.16 -8.34
N ALA A 376 -34.75 -13.87 -9.43
CA ALA A 376 -35.38 -15.20 -9.39
C ALA A 376 -34.64 -16.19 -8.47
N PHE A 377 -33.31 -16.25 -8.58
CA PHE A 377 -32.44 -17.17 -7.86
C PHE A 377 -31.24 -16.44 -7.26
N ASP A 378 -30.57 -17.07 -6.30
CA ASP A 378 -29.40 -16.50 -5.64
C ASP A 378 -28.18 -16.48 -6.59
N ASP A 379 -27.72 -15.29 -6.97
CA ASP A 379 -26.59 -15.08 -7.89
C ASP A 379 -25.23 -15.41 -7.24
N LYS A 380 -24.94 -16.68 -6.94
CA LYS A 380 -23.69 -17.10 -6.27
C LYS A 380 -22.40 -16.76 -7.02
N TRP A 381 -22.50 -16.61 -8.34
CA TRP A 381 -21.41 -16.16 -9.21
C TRP A 381 -20.99 -14.69 -8.98
N LYS A 382 -21.90 -13.84 -8.48
CA LYS A 382 -21.58 -12.44 -8.13
C LYS A 382 -20.71 -12.39 -6.89
N GLN A 383 -19.89 -11.35 -6.76
CA GLN A 383 -19.04 -11.17 -5.58
C GLN A 383 -19.70 -10.26 -4.54
N ASN A 384 -19.87 -10.79 -3.32
CA ASN A 384 -20.36 -10.04 -2.17
C ASN A 384 -19.41 -8.88 -1.81
N THR A 385 -19.80 -7.64 -2.12
CA THR A 385 -19.02 -6.45 -1.75
C THR A 385 -19.41 -5.92 -0.38
N ARG A 386 -18.58 -5.08 0.22
CA ARG A 386 -18.95 -4.36 1.46
C ARG A 386 -19.97 -3.23 1.21
N TRP A 387 -20.03 -2.69 -0.01
CA TRP A 387 -20.99 -1.64 -0.39
C TRP A 387 -22.39 -2.19 -0.58
N THR A 388 -22.48 -3.42 -1.11
CA THR A 388 -23.73 -4.18 -1.21
C THR A 388 -24.01 -5.00 0.06
N TYR A 389 -23.45 -4.58 1.21
CA TYR A 389 -23.61 -5.15 2.55
C TYR A 389 -23.36 -6.67 2.66
N GLY A 390 -22.60 -7.25 1.73
CA GLY A 390 -22.40 -8.70 1.63
C GLY A 390 -23.66 -9.47 1.25
N ALA A 391 -24.60 -8.81 0.57
CA ALA A 391 -25.92 -9.34 0.22
C ALA A 391 -26.04 -9.75 -1.27
N GLU A 392 -25.08 -9.39 -2.13
CA GLU A 392 -25.09 -9.58 -3.59
C GLU A 392 -25.48 -10.99 -4.06
N GLN A 393 -25.04 -12.02 -3.34
CA GLN A 393 -25.32 -13.43 -3.65
C GLN A 393 -26.66 -13.93 -3.09
N TYR A 394 -27.45 -13.08 -2.44
CA TYR A 394 -28.51 -13.46 -1.49
C TYR A 394 -29.84 -12.72 -1.75
N TRP A 395 -30.30 -12.68 -3.00
CA TRP A 395 -31.54 -12.00 -3.42
C TRP A 395 -32.59 -12.95 -4.01
N GLU A 396 -32.44 -14.28 -3.89
CA GLU A 396 -33.38 -15.31 -4.35
C GLU A 396 -34.81 -15.03 -3.89
N LEU A 397 -35.75 -15.11 -4.83
CA LEU A 397 -37.19 -14.99 -4.57
C LEU A 397 -37.93 -16.33 -4.69
N LEU A 398 -37.30 -17.36 -5.27
CA LEU A 398 -37.92 -18.66 -5.59
C LEU A 398 -37.19 -19.82 -4.89
N GLU A 399 -37.54 -20.04 -3.63
CA GLU A 399 -36.91 -21.05 -2.76
C GLU A 399 -37.07 -22.49 -3.30
N ASN A 400 -35.94 -23.21 -3.42
CA ASN A 400 -35.93 -24.63 -3.79
C ASN A 400 -36.63 -25.49 -2.72
N SER A 401 -37.83 -25.99 -3.03
CA SER A 401 -38.73 -26.69 -2.09
C SER A 401 -38.35 -28.15 -1.79
N ARG A 402 -37.10 -28.41 -1.40
CA ARG A 402 -36.62 -29.70 -0.89
C ARG A 402 -35.72 -29.51 0.35
N THR A 403 -35.83 -30.45 1.29
CA THR A 403 -35.04 -30.55 2.54
C THR A 403 -35.18 -29.43 3.59
N TYR A 404 -36.36 -29.31 4.21
CA TYR A 404 -36.45 -29.07 5.66
C TYR A 404 -37.55 -29.93 6.28
N ALA A 405 -37.16 -30.97 7.02
CA ALA A 405 -38.06 -31.81 7.80
C ALA A 405 -37.35 -32.25 9.09
N SER A 406 -37.97 -31.92 10.23
CA SER A 406 -37.68 -32.41 11.59
C SER A 406 -36.21 -32.60 12.02
N HIS A 407 -35.75 -31.75 12.95
CA HIS A 407 -35.37 -32.26 14.28
C HIS A 407 -35.42 -31.15 15.34
N SER A 408 -36.50 -31.13 16.12
CA SER A 408 -36.65 -30.30 17.32
C SER A 408 -37.04 -31.18 18.50
N SER A 409 -36.09 -31.44 19.40
CA SER A 409 -36.35 -32.17 20.65
C SER A 409 -35.40 -31.71 21.74
N ILE A 410 -35.90 -30.82 22.60
CA ILE A 410 -35.21 -30.36 23.81
C ILE A 410 -35.09 -31.52 24.79
N ARG A 411 -33.93 -31.71 25.40
CA ARG A 411 -33.81 -32.35 26.72
C ARG A 411 -32.72 -31.69 27.56
N GLN A 412 -32.95 -31.69 28.87
CA GLN A 412 -32.22 -30.89 29.86
C GLN A 412 -32.09 -31.72 31.13
N THR A 413 -30.86 -31.96 31.58
CA THR A 413 -30.49 -32.64 32.82
C THR A 413 -29.17 -32.07 33.33
N ALA A 414 -28.99 -32.00 34.65
CA ALA A 414 -27.90 -31.27 35.33
C ALA A 414 -26.97 -32.22 36.13
N ILE A 415 -26.28 -31.68 37.17
CA ILE A 415 -25.27 -32.32 38.07
C ILE A 415 -23.86 -32.34 37.40
N ASP A 416 -22.73 -32.01 38.04
CA ASP A 416 -22.42 -31.80 39.48
C ASP A 416 -21.58 -30.52 39.79
N GLU A 417 -21.20 -30.30 41.06
CA GLU A 417 -20.26 -29.25 41.52
C GLU A 417 -18.79 -29.71 41.66
N GLU A 418 -17.83 -28.78 41.69
CA GLU A 418 -16.78 -28.76 42.74
C GLU A 418 -16.08 -27.37 42.87
N THR A 419 -15.54 -27.04 44.05
CA THR A 419 -14.91 -25.73 44.36
C THR A 419 -13.69 -25.84 45.30
N PRO A 420 -12.71 -24.90 45.23
CA PRO A 420 -11.65 -24.77 46.25
C PRO A 420 -11.59 -23.37 46.93
N PRO A 421 -11.58 -23.29 48.28
CA PRO A 421 -11.45 -22.02 49.03
C PRO A 421 -10.09 -22.00 49.86
N PRO A 422 -9.84 -21.18 50.92
CA PRO A 422 -8.74 -20.19 50.82
C PRO A 422 -7.76 -20.03 52.01
N GLY A 423 -6.54 -19.56 51.73
CA GLY A 423 -5.77 -18.54 52.50
C GLY A 423 -5.19 -18.84 53.90
N ALA A 424 -3.95 -18.37 54.16
CA ALA A 424 -3.36 -18.18 55.50
C ALA A 424 -2.21 -17.15 55.49
N VAL A 425 -1.90 -16.53 56.65
CA VAL A 425 -0.85 -15.49 56.85
C VAL A 425 -0.19 -15.67 58.22
N SER A 426 1.09 -15.30 58.37
CA SER A 426 1.75 -15.10 59.69
C SER A 426 2.89 -14.06 59.64
N VAL A 427 3.34 -13.59 60.82
CA VAL A 427 4.19 -12.38 61.05
C VAL A 427 5.12 -12.61 62.26
N TYR A 428 6.33 -12.01 62.33
CA TYR A 428 7.08 -11.72 63.58
C TYR A 428 8.27 -10.72 63.38
N GLU A 429 8.88 -10.24 64.47
CA GLU A 429 9.87 -9.13 64.58
C GLU A 429 11.09 -9.51 65.48
N GLY A 430 12.22 -8.77 65.60
CA GLY A 430 12.58 -7.45 65.02
C GLY A 430 14.04 -6.94 65.27
N PRO A 431 14.37 -6.25 66.39
CA PRO A 431 15.48 -5.26 66.48
C PRO A 431 16.73 -5.72 67.30
N PRO A 432 17.85 -4.94 67.48
CA PRO A 432 18.04 -3.49 67.22
C PRO A 432 19.38 -2.99 66.58
N ASP A 433 19.43 -1.65 66.43
CA ASP A 433 20.51 -0.65 66.20
C ASP A 433 21.88 -0.83 66.93
N PRO A 434 22.98 -0.01 66.74
CA PRO A 434 23.01 1.42 66.28
C PRO A 434 24.22 1.93 65.41
N PHE A 435 24.19 3.25 65.14
CA PHE A 435 25.29 4.24 64.94
C PHE A 435 25.52 4.94 63.57
N THR A 436 24.79 6.05 63.38
CA THR A 436 25.28 7.44 63.18
C THR A 436 26.72 7.69 62.70
N THR A 437 26.93 8.53 61.66
CA THR A 437 27.41 9.95 61.75
C THR A 437 28.04 10.50 60.44
N THR A 438 27.82 11.80 60.16
CA THR A 438 28.56 12.70 59.23
C THR A 438 28.62 12.43 57.73
N ALA A 439 28.05 13.37 56.96
CA ALA A 439 28.58 13.73 55.65
C ALA A 439 29.79 14.67 55.79
N ARG A 440 30.75 14.61 54.86
CA ARG A 440 31.70 15.71 54.62
C ARG A 440 32.16 15.74 53.16
N SER A 441 32.09 16.91 52.54
CA SER A 441 32.49 17.12 51.14
C SER A 441 33.99 17.39 51.04
N THR A 442 34.65 16.75 50.08
CA THR A 442 35.97 17.16 49.57
C THR A 442 35.99 17.07 48.05
N VAL A 443 36.06 18.21 47.39
CA VAL A 443 36.30 18.28 45.93
C VAL A 443 37.79 18.09 45.68
N SER A 444 38.16 17.14 44.82
CA SER A 444 39.53 16.96 44.34
C SER A 444 39.53 16.81 42.82
N ASN A 445 39.73 17.91 42.10
CA ASN A 445 39.98 17.88 40.65
C ASN A 445 41.41 17.39 40.39
N SER A 446 41.57 16.37 39.55
CA SER A 446 42.82 16.07 38.85
C SER A 446 42.48 15.64 37.41
N PRO A 447 43.18 16.15 36.37
CA PRO A 447 42.72 16.02 34.99
C PRO A 447 43.32 14.79 34.28
N SER A 448 42.53 13.73 34.10
CA SER A 448 42.79 12.73 33.05
C SER A 448 42.15 13.17 31.73
N SER A 449 42.92 13.19 30.64
CA SER A 449 42.44 13.56 29.31
C SER A 449 41.72 12.39 28.63
N HIS A 450 40.54 12.03 29.15
CA HIS A 450 39.60 11.19 28.38
C HIS A 450 39.09 11.97 27.17
N ASP A 451 38.92 11.29 26.03
CA ASP A 451 38.12 11.83 24.94
C ASP A 451 36.64 11.84 25.38
N PRO A 452 35.98 13.02 25.51
CA PRO A 452 34.60 13.10 26.01
C PRO A 452 33.57 12.41 25.11
N ASN A 453 33.96 11.96 23.91
CA ASN A 453 33.10 11.28 22.94
C ASN A 453 33.02 9.75 23.14
N GLU A 454 33.88 9.14 23.97
CA GLU A 454 33.93 7.67 24.15
C GLU A 454 32.97 7.14 25.23
N ASP A 455 32.68 7.91 26.28
CA ASP A 455 31.66 7.58 27.28
C ASP A 455 30.24 7.61 26.68
N PHE A 456 29.34 6.76 27.17
CA PHE A 456 27.91 6.80 26.84
C PHE A 456 27.07 6.55 28.10
N PRO A 457 25.99 7.32 28.34
CA PRO A 457 25.18 7.14 29.54
C PRO A 457 24.36 5.85 29.55
N ASP A 458 24.02 5.29 28.38
CA ASP A 458 23.36 3.97 28.18
C ASP A 458 22.09 3.73 29.05
N GLY A 459 21.47 4.82 29.50
CA GLY A 459 20.38 4.85 30.47
C GLY A 459 20.25 6.22 31.14
N GLY A 460 19.49 6.27 32.25
CA GLY A 460 19.15 7.52 32.94
C GLY A 460 18.01 8.30 32.29
N LEU A 461 17.36 9.16 33.08
CA LEU A 461 16.09 9.82 32.71
C LEU A 461 16.19 10.62 31.40
N ASN A 462 17.23 11.43 31.21
CA ASN A 462 17.38 12.23 29.99
C ASN A 462 17.48 11.37 28.73
N SER A 463 18.23 10.26 28.76
CA SER A 463 18.41 9.36 27.62
C SER A 463 17.10 8.70 27.21
N TRP A 464 16.31 8.23 28.19
CA TRP A 464 14.99 7.63 27.93
C TRP A 464 13.94 8.66 27.52
N LEU A 465 14.01 9.90 28.01
CA LEU A 465 13.17 10.99 27.50
C LEU A 465 13.51 11.31 26.04
N VAL A 466 14.76 11.23 25.60
CA VAL A 466 15.11 11.39 24.18
C VAL A 466 14.56 10.24 23.33
N VAL A 467 14.58 8.99 23.82
CA VAL A 467 13.92 7.85 23.15
C VAL A 467 12.41 8.07 23.03
N LEU A 468 11.73 8.53 24.09
CA LEU A 468 10.31 8.86 24.07
C LEU A 468 9.99 10.06 23.16
N GLY A 469 10.88 11.04 23.09
CA GLY A 469 10.76 12.14 22.14
C GLY A 469 10.85 11.66 20.69
N SER A 470 11.87 10.84 20.39
CA SER A 470 12.04 10.23 19.07
C SER A 470 10.87 9.29 18.71
N PHE A 471 10.29 8.57 19.68
CA PHE A 471 9.08 7.77 19.49
C PHE A 471 7.92 8.60 18.92
N PHE A 472 7.62 9.76 19.50
CA PHE A 472 6.53 10.60 19.00
C PHE A 472 6.84 11.23 17.63
N LEU A 473 8.09 11.62 17.37
CA LEU A 473 8.52 12.14 16.05
C LEU A 473 8.46 11.06 14.94
N LEU A 474 8.83 9.82 15.27
CA LEU A 474 8.79 8.69 14.33
C LEU A 474 7.38 8.11 14.19
N MET A 475 6.53 8.23 15.21
CA MET A 475 5.10 8.02 15.09
C MET A 475 4.47 9.04 14.13
N SER A 476 4.82 10.34 14.23
CA SER A 476 4.25 11.34 13.32
C SER A 476 4.72 11.21 11.87
N SER A 477 5.97 10.80 11.63
CA SER A 477 6.56 10.71 10.28
C SER A 477 6.43 9.31 9.67
N TYR A 478 7.25 8.35 10.11
CA TYR A 478 7.21 6.96 9.62
C TYR A 478 5.86 6.27 9.89
N GLY A 479 5.12 6.65 10.93
CA GLY A 479 3.75 6.17 11.13
C GLY A 479 2.79 6.60 10.02
N LEU A 480 2.95 7.81 9.46
CA LEU A 480 2.17 8.22 8.29
C LEU A 480 2.68 7.55 7.01
N MET A 481 4.00 7.34 6.89
CA MET A 481 4.60 6.58 5.77
C MET A 481 4.05 5.14 5.70
N ASN A 482 3.86 4.49 6.85
CA ASN A 482 3.22 3.18 6.97
C ASN A 482 1.70 3.19 6.72
N SER A 483 1.09 4.37 6.54
CA SER A 483 -0.36 4.56 6.39
C SER A 483 -0.77 5.09 5.01
N LEU A 484 0.18 5.28 4.08
CA LEU A 484 -0.04 6.02 2.84
C LEU A 484 -1.09 5.43 1.90
N GLY A 485 -1.24 4.10 1.89
CA GLY A 485 -2.27 3.44 1.08
C GLY A 485 -3.68 3.96 1.37
N VAL A 486 -3.99 4.30 2.63
CA VAL A 486 -5.30 4.86 3.03
C VAL A 486 -5.55 6.23 2.42
N LEU A 487 -4.50 7.07 2.33
CA LEU A 487 -4.58 8.36 1.66
C LEU A 487 -4.63 8.20 0.14
N GLN A 488 -3.82 7.30 -0.43
CA GLN A 488 -3.78 7.04 -1.87
C GLN A 488 -5.13 6.55 -2.40
N SER A 489 -5.73 5.53 -1.77
CA SER A 489 -7.08 5.05 -2.11
C SER A 489 -8.11 6.15 -1.96
N TYR A 490 -8.13 6.88 -0.84
CA TYR A 490 -9.09 7.96 -0.66
C TYR A 490 -8.97 9.06 -1.72
N PHE A 491 -7.76 9.46 -2.10
CA PHE A 491 -7.55 10.45 -3.17
C PHE A 491 -8.05 9.93 -4.53
N ALA A 492 -7.75 8.67 -4.87
CA ALA A 492 -8.18 8.02 -6.11
C ALA A 492 -9.70 7.78 -6.16
N GLU A 493 -10.35 7.54 -5.03
CA GLU A 493 -11.81 7.38 -4.92
C GLU A 493 -12.56 8.73 -4.90
N ASN A 494 -11.87 9.85 -4.59
CA ASN A 494 -12.51 11.15 -4.32
C ASN A 494 -11.93 12.29 -5.18
N GLN A 495 -10.97 13.07 -4.65
CA GLN A 495 -10.56 14.34 -5.26
C GLN A 495 -9.78 14.19 -6.58
N LEU A 496 -9.21 13.01 -6.83
CA LEU A 496 -8.38 12.70 -7.99
C LEU A 496 -8.91 11.51 -8.80
N SER A 497 -10.20 11.19 -8.73
CA SER A 497 -10.83 10.06 -9.45
C SER A 497 -10.70 10.10 -10.98
N ASN A 498 -10.45 11.28 -11.55
CA ASN A 498 -10.16 11.46 -12.97
C ASN A 498 -8.69 11.11 -13.34
N TYR A 499 -7.89 10.56 -12.44
CA TYR A 499 -6.49 10.17 -12.65
C TYR A 499 -6.29 8.68 -12.40
N SER A 500 -5.36 8.04 -13.13
CA SER A 500 -5.07 6.62 -12.92
C SER A 500 -4.44 6.38 -11.54
N ALA A 501 -4.60 5.16 -11.00
CA ALA A 501 -4.01 4.77 -9.71
C ALA A 501 -2.48 4.95 -9.67
N ARG A 502 -1.80 4.71 -10.80
CA ARG A 502 -0.37 4.99 -11.00
C ARG A 502 -0.06 6.48 -10.87
N ASP A 503 -0.88 7.34 -11.47
CA ASP A 503 -0.64 8.78 -11.46
C ASP A 503 -0.89 9.37 -10.05
N VAL A 504 -1.96 8.94 -9.37
CA VAL A 504 -2.20 9.27 -7.95
C VAL A 504 -1.07 8.76 -7.04
N GLY A 505 -0.48 7.59 -7.34
CA GLY A 505 0.63 6.99 -6.60
C GLY A 505 1.92 7.81 -6.56
N TRP A 506 2.15 8.73 -7.50
CA TRP A 506 3.31 9.65 -7.44
C TRP A 506 3.24 10.62 -6.26
N ILE A 507 2.06 10.95 -5.74
CA ILE A 507 1.89 11.87 -4.59
C ILE A 507 2.48 11.29 -3.30
N PRO A 508 2.08 10.09 -2.82
CA PRO A 508 2.73 9.44 -1.68
C PRO A 508 4.16 8.98 -1.99
N GLY A 509 4.46 8.57 -3.23
CA GLY A 509 5.82 8.22 -3.66
C GLY A 509 6.81 9.38 -3.52
N LEU A 510 6.41 10.60 -3.93
CA LEU A 510 7.22 11.81 -3.77
C LEU A 510 7.40 12.20 -2.31
N PHE A 511 6.37 12.03 -1.48
CA PHE A 511 6.43 12.26 -0.03
C PHE A 511 7.49 11.36 0.63
N VAL A 512 7.48 10.05 0.36
CA VAL A 512 8.49 9.11 0.90
C VAL A 512 9.87 9.39 0.33
N PHE A 513 9.97 9.59 -0.99
CA PHE A 513 11.23 9.91 -1.66
C PHE A 513 11.91 11.13 -1.02
N LEU A 514 11.20 12.24 -0.83
CA LEU A 514 11.79 13.43 -0.20
C LEU A 514 12.05 13.24 1.29
N ALA A 515 11.19 12.49 2.01
CA ALA A 515 11.40 12.14 3.42
C ALA A 515 12.72 11.39 3.67
N LEU A 516 13.16 10.55 2.72
CA LEU A 516 14.43 9.80 2.81
C LEU A 516 15.60 10.50 2.10
N MET A 517 15.39 11.04 0.89
CA MET A 517 16.42 11.67 0.06
C MET A 517 17.10 12.84 0.79
N LEU A 518 16.31 13.69 1.45
CA LEU A 518 16.83 14.87 2.14
C LEU A 518 17.60 14.52 3.41
N GLY A 519 17.58 13.26 3.88
CA GLY A 519 18.36 12.76 5.01
C GLY A 519 19.87 13.02 4.88
N VAL A 520 20.43 13.02 3.66
CA VAL A 520 21.86 13.38 3.41
C VAL A 520 22.18 14.85 3.67
N GLN A 521 21.18 15.73 3.63
CA GLN A 521 21.33 17.14 3.96
C GLN A 521 21.01 17.38 5.44
N VAL A 522 19.97 16.71 5.97
CA VAL A 522 19.52 16.85 7.35
C VAL A 522 20.49 16.23 8.36
N GLY A 523 21.18 15.13 8.05
CA GLY A 523 22.19 14.52 8.92
C GLY A 523 23.34 15.49 9.28
N PRO A 524 24.10 16.01 8.29
CA PRO A 524 25.13 17.02 8.53
C PRO A 524 24.59 18.34 9.12
N LEU A 525 23.32 18.70 8.85
CA LEU A 525 22.65 19.84 9.48
C LEU A 525 22.45 19.59 10.99
N PHE A 526 22.04 18.38 11.36
CA PHE A 526 21.86 17.92 12.74
C PHE A 526 23.20 17.87 13.49
N ASP A 527 24.25 17.33 12.88
CA ASP A 527 25.60 17.27 13.47
C ASP A 527 26.19 18.68 13.77
N ARG A 528 25.75 19.69 13.00
CA ARG A 528 26.19 21.09 13.14
C ARG A 528 25.32 21.91 14.10
N TYR A 529 24.00 21.81 14.02
CA TYR A 529 23.08 22.71 14.72
C TYR A 529 22.35 22.07 15.91
N GLY A 530 22.24 20.73 15.93
CA GLY A 530 21.42 19.95 16.85
C GLY A 530 19.93 19.93 16.47
N PRO A 531 19.13 19.05 17.09
CA PRO A 531 17.76 18.76 16.66
C PRO A 531 16.80 19.95 16.77
N LYS A 532 16.90 20.79 17.81
CA LYS A 532 15.82 21.73 18.18
C LYS A 532 15.34 22.63 17.04
N GLY A 533 16.24 23.24 16.28
CA GLY A 533 15.85 24.10 15.15
C GLY A 533 15.34 23.30 13.95
N ILE A 534 15.90 22.11 13.72
CA ILE A 534 15.56 21.23 12.60
C ILE A 534 14.17 20.62 12.79
N VAL A 535 13.89 20.07 13.97
CA VAL A 535 12.57 19.52 14.31
C VAL A 535 11.53 20.64 14.33
N LEU A 536 11.83 21.83 14.88
CA LEU A 536 10.88 22.96 14.85
C LEU A 536 10.48 23.35 13.42
N VAL A 537 11.45 23.59 12.53
CA VAL A 537 11.18 23.92 11.13
C VAL A 537 10.48 22.75 10.41
N GLY A 538 10.93 21.52 10.64
CA GLY A 538 10.34 20.31 10.09
C GLY A 538 8.87 20.14 10.47
N SER A 539 8.55 20.24 11.76
CA SER A 539 7.18 20.17 12.28
C SER A 539 6.30 21.30 11.74
N CYS A 540 6.81 22.53 11.67
CA CYS A 540 6.08 23.64 11.05
C CYS A 540 5.78 23.37 9.56
N CYS A 541 6.76 22.95 8.78
CA CYS A 541 6.57 22.58 7.37
C CYS A 541 5.60 21.41 7.21
N TYR A 542 5.73 20.35 8.02
CA TYR A 542 4.92 19.14 7.90
C TYR A 542 3.46 19.39 8.24
N VAL A 543 3.19 20.07 9.37
CA VAL A 543 1.84 20.43 9.81
C VAL A 543 1.19 21.43 8.85
N LEU A 544 1.95 22.41 8.34
CA LEU A 544 1.47 23.33 7.31
C LEU A 544 1.12 22.60 6.01
N GLY A 545 1.96 21.65 5.56
CA GLY A 545 1.68 20.81 4.40
C GLY A 545 0.37 20.03 4.52
N LEU A 546 0.08 19.49 5.70
CA LEU A 546 -1.18 18.80 5.99
C LEU A 546 -2.39 19.77 6.05
N PHE A 547 -2.24 20.97 6.64
CA PHE A 547 -3.32 21.97 6.62
C PHE A 547 -3.61 22.51 5.21
N LEU A 548 -2.60 22.64 4.34
CA LEU A 548 -2.79 23.03 2.93
C LEU A 548 -3.34 21.87 2.08
N LEU A 549 -2.96 20.62 2.39
CA LEU A 549 -3.57 19.42 1.80
C LEU A 549 -5.08 19.38 2.05
N ALA A 550 -5.55 19.74 3.25
CA ALA A 550 -6.98 19.81 3.58
C ALA A 550 -7.78 20.82 2.74
N GLU A 551 -7.11 21.78 2.09
CA GLU A 551 -7.74 22.75 1.17
C GLU A 551 -7.53 22.42 -0.31
N SER A 552 -6.75 21.39 -0.62
CA SER A 552 -6.40 20.99 -1.99
C SER A 552 -7.59 20.41 -2.76
N LYS A 553 -7.66 20.73 -4.06
CA LYS A 553 -8.70 20.31 -5.00
C LYS A 553 -8.16 19.76 -6.32
N THR A 554 -6.93 20.11 -6.71
CA THR A 554 -6.33 19.71 -7.99
C THR A 554 -5.00 19.01 -7.77
N TYR A 555 -4.65 18.07 -8.66
CA TYR A 555 -3.49 17.17 -8.55
C TYR A 555 -2.19 17.87 -8.10
N TRP A 556 -1.84 19.01 -8.71
CA TRP A 556 -0.61 19.74 -8.38
C TRP A 556 -0.56 20.25 -6.94
N GLN A 557 -1.72 20.54 -6.32
CA GLN A 557 -1.81 21.00 -4.94
C GLN A 557 -1.50 19.86 -3.97
N PHE A 558 -2.03 18.65 -4.23
CA PHE A 558 -1.67 17.45 -3.46
C PHE A 558 -0.17 17.15 -3.57
N LEU A 559 0.39 17.23 -4.79
CA LEU A 559 1.81 16.99 -5.06
C LEU A 559 2.72 18.01 -4.35
N LEU A 560 2.39 19.30 -4.32
CA LEU A 560 3.18 20.31 -3.61
C LEU A 560 2.96 20.31 -2.08
N CYS A 561 1.73 20.19 -1.60
CA CYS A 561 1.42 20.30 -0.17
C CYS A 561 1.79 19.04 0.61
N PHE A 562 1.49 17.85 0.06
CA PHE A 562 1.80 16.57 0.70
C PHE A 562 3.13 15.99 0.23
N GLY A 563 3.32 15.86 -1.09
CA GLY A 563 4.54 15.33 -1.68
C GLY A 563 5.77 16.16 -1.30
N VAL A 564 5.81 17.43 -1.73
CA VAL A 564 6.97 18.31 -1.50
C VAL A 564 7.06 18.83 -0.07
N LEU A 565 6.10 19.65 0.38
CA LEU A 565 6.19 20.33 1.68
C LEU A 565 6.06 19.35 2.85
N GLY A 566 5.15 18.38 2.75
CA GLY A 566 5.05 17.27 3.69
C GLY A 566 6.32 16.40 3.73
N GLY A 567 6.90 16.05 2.57
CA GLY A 567 8.12 15.25 2.48
C GLY A 567 9.35 15.94 3.09
N ILE A 568 9.53 17.24 2.83
CA ILE A 568 10.57 18.07 3.46
C ILE A 568 10.37 18.10 4.98
N GLY A 569 9.14 18.33 5.46
CA GLY A 569 8.82 18.34 6.88
C GLY A 569 9.10 16.99 7.56
N ALA A 570 8.70 15.89 6.93
CA ALA A 570 8.96 14.54 7.40
C ALA A 570 10.46 14.21 7.46
N ALA A 571 11.26 14.58 6.45
CA ALA A 571 12.71 14.37 6.44
C ALA A 571 13.42 15.04 7.63
N LEU A 572 13.06 16.29 7.90
CA LEU A 572 13.60 17.10 8.99
C LEU A 572 13.28 16.49 10.36
N VAL A 573 12.05 15.99 10.53
CA VAL A 573 11.58 15.36 11.77
C VAL A 573 12.17 13.97 11.97
N SER A 574 12.12 13.09 10.96
CA SER A 574 12.52 11.69 11.07
C SER A 574 14.03 11.53 11.23
N THR A 575 14.83 12.23 10.41
CA THR A 575 16.30 12.16 10.45
C THR A 575 16.84 12.67 11.79
N ALA A 576 16.29 13.77 12.31
CA ALA A 576 16.70 14.30 13.62
C ALA A 576 16.31 13.38 14.78
N ALA A 577 15.19 12.65 14.68
CA ALA A 577 14.79 11.66 15.68
C ALA A 577 15.71 10.42 15.69
N MET A 578 16.04 9.89 14.51
CA MET A 578 16.95 8.75 14.36
C MET A 578 18.41 9.11 14.69
N ALA A 579 18.89 10.29 14.33
CA ALA A 579 20.25 10.73 14.63
C ALA A 579 20.47 11.03 16.13
N ALA A 580 19.41 11.35 16.88
CA ALA A 580 19.50 11.63 18.32
C ALA A 580 19.78 10.39 19.17
N VAL A 581 19.06 9.29 18.96
CA VAL A 581 19.10 8.12 19.87
C VAL A 581 20.50 7.50 20.01
N PRO A 582 21.28 7.24 18.92
CA PRO A 582 22.61 6.64 19.01
C PRO A 582 23.66 7.49 19.75
N GLN A 583 23.42 8.79 20.01
CA GLN A 583 24.34 9.60 20.81
C GLN A 583 24.29 9.27 22.32
N TRP A 584 23.17 8.71 22.79
CA TRP A 584 22.94 8.44 24.22
C TRP A 584 23.20 6.97 24.62
N PHE A 585 23.23 6.04 23.65
CA PHE A 585 23.34 4.60 23.90
C PHE A 585 24.40 3.95 22.99
N ARG A 586 25.28 3.13 23.55
CA ARG A 586 26.30 2.34 22.83
C ARG A 586 26.11 0.85 23.07
N ARG A 587 25.91 0.44 24.32
CA ARG A 587 25.59 -0.93 24.73
C ARG A 587 24.13 -1.29 24.46
N ARG A 588 23.18 -0.36 24.70
CA ARG A 588 21.72 -0.57 24.55
C ARG A 588 21.13 0.12 23.32
N ALA A 589 21.93 0.31 22.27
CA ALA A 589 21.53 1.10 21.11
C ALA A 589 20.46 0.40 20.24
N GLY A 590 20.46 -0.93 20.17
CA GLY A 590 19.41 -1.72 19.53
C GLY A 590 18.09 -1.60 20.30
N VAL A 591 18.12 -1.75 21.62
CA VAL A 591 16.92 -1.55 22.48
C VAL A 591 16.37 -0.12 22.35
N ALA A 592 17.24 0.88 22.47
CA ALA A 592 16.83 2.29 22.43
C ALA A 592 16.26 2.71 21.06
N MET A 593 16.86 2.25 19.95
CA MET A 593 16.34 2.51 18.61
C MET A 593 15.07 1.70 18.32
N GLY A 594 15.00 0.45 18.77
CA GLY A 594 13.81 -0.39 18.68
C GLY A 594 12.61 0.24 19.39
N MET A 595 12.81 0.74 20.62
CA MET A 595 11.80 1.49 21.35
C MET A 595 11.39 2.78 20.62
N ALA A 596 12.33 3.58 20.10
CA ALA A 596 12.01 4.78 19.34
C ALA A 596 11.21 4.46 18.06
N MET A 597 11.58 3.40 17.33
CA MET A 597 10.87 2.99 16.11
C MET A 597 9.57 2.22 16.37
N ALA A 598 9.27 1.76 17.58
CA ALA A 598 7.95 1.23 17.90
C ALA A 598 6.83 2.27 17.63
N GLY A 599 7.13 3.56 17.78
CA GLY A 599 6.22 4.66 17.44
C GLY A 599 5.77 4.64 15.97
N SER A 600 6.66 4.27 15.04
CA SER A 600 6.32 4.11 13.61
C SER A 600 5.27 3.01 13.37
N GLY A 601 5.34 1.90 14.11
CA GLY A 601 4.34 0.84 14.00
C GLY A 601 3.01 1.26 14.62
N LEU A 602 3.05 1.90 15.79
CA LEU A 602 1.85 2.41 16.44
C LEU A 602 1.14 3.49 15.59
N GLY A 603 1.89 4.39 14.95
CA GLY A 603 1.32 5.35 14.00
C GLY A 603 0.71 4.68 12.77
N GLY A 604 1.39 3.66 12.23
CA GLY A 604 0.88 2.81 11.13
C GLY A 604 -0.41 2.05 11.49
N THR A 605 -0.63 1.74 12.76
CA THR A 605 -1.91 1.17 13.25
C THR A 605 -2.96 2.26 13.52
N VAL A 606 -2.59 3.38 14.15
CA VAL A 606 -3.54 4.40 14.65
C VAL A 606 -4.05 5.32 13.55
N PHE A 607 -3.19 5.82 12.65
CA PHE A 607 -3.59 6.83 11.66
C PHE A 607 -4.63 6.33 10.64
N PRO A 608 -4.64 5.05 10.18
CA PRO A 608 -5.73 4.52 9.37
C PRO A 608 -7.11 4.64 10.03
N PHE A 609 -7.22 4.36 11.33
CA PHE A 609 -8.49 4.52 12.05
C PHE A 609 -8.87 5.99 12.25
N VAL A 610 -7.91 6.86 12.56
CA VAL A 610 -8.14 8.31 12.70
C VAL A 610 -8.63 8.92 11.38
N LEU A 611 -7.99 8.59 10.25
CA LEU A 611 -8.39 9.05 8.93
C LEU A 611 -9.77 8.50 8.53
N ARG A 612 -9.99 7.18 8.67
CA ARG A 612 -11.28 6.53 8.39
C ARG A 612 -12.43 7.16 9.18
N ALA A 613 -12.25 7.37 10.49
CA ALA A 613 -13.26 7.99 11.33
C ALA A 613 -13.48 9.48 11.00
N GLY A 614 -12.40 10.21 10.69
CA GLY A 614 -12.44 11.62 10.31
C GLY A 614 -13.16 11.86 8.99
N PHE A 615 -12.82 11.10 7.95
CA PHE A 615 -13.48 11.17 6.64
C PHE A 615 -14.96 10.79 6.73
N ALA A 616 -15.30 9.69 7.44
CA ALA A 616 -16.68 9.22 7.56
C ALA A 616 -17.61 10.16 8.35
N ARG A 617 -17.07 10.98 9.29
CA ARG A 617 -17.88 11.89 10.12
C ARG A 617 -17.87 13.35 9.65
N TRP A 618 -16.77 13.81 9.07
CA TRP A 618 -16.56 15.24 8.79
C TRP A 618 -15.98 15.52 7.39
N GLY A 619 -15.87 14.48 6.55
CA GLY A 619 -15.35 14.58 5.19
C GLY A 619 -13.84 14.84 5.10
N PHE A 620 -13.34 14.89 3.87
CA PHE A 620 -11.90 15.06 3.55
C PHE A 620 -11.22 16.16 4.39
N LYS A 621 -11.74 17.39 4.34
CA LYS A 621 -11.09 18.57 4.94
C LYS A 621 -10.83 18.39 6.43
N TRP A 622 -11.86 18.00 7.18
CA TRP A 622 -11.74 17.83 8.62
C TRP A 622 -11.03 16.54 9.02
N GLY A 623 -11.09 15.48 8.21
CA GLY A 623 -10.26 14.28 8.39
C GLY A 623 -8.76 14.57 8.28
N ILE A 624 -8.33 15.32 7.26
CA ILE A 624 -6.92 15.74 7.12
C ILE A 624 -6.53 16.73 8.23
N ARG A 625 -7.39 17.71 8.57
CA ARG A 625 -7.14 18.63 9.71
C ARG A 625 -6.99 17.89 11.03
N LEU A 626 -7.80 16.86 11.30
CA LEU A 626 -7.70 16.02 12.48
C LEU A 626 -6.34 15.30 12.54
N LEU A 627 -5.90 14.70 11.43
CA LEU A 627 -4.55 14.12 11.34
C LEU A 627 -3.46 15.20 11.58
N ALA A 628 -3.61 16.40 11.01
CA ALA A 628 -2.68 17.50 11.21
C ALA A 628 -2.59 17.94 12.69
N PHE A 629 -3.70 17.98 13.42
CA PHE A 629 -3.70 18.25 14.87
C PHE A 629 -3.04 17.12 15.68
N VAL A 630 -3.30 15.85 15.34
CA VAL A 630 -2.63 14.70 15.98
C VAL A 630 -1.11 14.76 15.74
N ILE A 631 -0.69 14.97 14.49
CA ILE A 631 0.73 15.11 14.12
C ILE A 631 1.37 16.33 14.79
N LEU A 632 0.66 17.45 14.93
CA LEU A 632 1.13 18.63 15.67
C LEU A 632 1.39 18.33 17.14
N VAL A 633 0.51 17.60 17.83
CA VAL A 633 0.72 17.21 19.24
C VAL A 633 1.93 16.26 19.38
N LEU A 634 2.03 15.24 18.51
CA LEU A 634 3.17 14.33 18.47
C LEU A 634 4.50 15.07 18.22
N CYS A 635 4.51 15.98 17.25
CA CYS A 635 5.64 16.85 16.93
C CYS A 635 6.03 17.76 18.10
N LEU A 636 5.06 18.37 18.79
CA LEU A 636 5.29 19.26 19.92
C LEU A 636 5.94 18.52 21.10
N VAL A 637 5.36 17.38 21.49
CA VAL A 637 5.91 16.56 22.58
C VAL A 637 7.31 16.05 22.22
N GLY A 638 7.50 15.55 21.00
CA GLY A 638 8.81 15.14 20.51
C GLY A 638 9.86 16.26 20.51
N SER A 639 9.48 17.47 20.08
CA SER A 639 10.35 18.66 20.05
C SER A 639 10.82 19.11 21.44
N LEU A 640 9.99 18.93 22.47
CA LEU A 640 10.33 19.27 23.86
C LEU A 640 11.28 18.25 24.49
N LEU A 641 11.15 16.97 24.09
CA LEU A 641 11.88 15.84 24.68
C LEU A 641 13.23 15.56 24.01
N VAL A 642 13.35 15.68 22.68
CA VAL A 642 14.56 15.36 21.93
C VAL A 642 15.69 16.36 22.19
N LYS A 643 16.89 15.84 22.50
CA LYS A 643 18.10 16.60 22.82
C LYS A 643 19.32 15.93 22.17
N SER A 644 20.20 16.71 21.54
CA SER A 644 21.56 16.26 21.20
C SER A 644 22.39 16.16 22.48
N ARG A 645 23.30 15.19 22.52
CA ARG A 645 24.33 15.07 23.56
C ARG A 645 25.68 15.62 23.11
N LEU A 646 26.05 15.37 21.86
CA LEU A 646 27.39 15.73 21.36
C LEU A 646 27.53 17.25 21.18
N PRO A 647 28.73 17.83 21.43
CA PRO A 647 29.00 19.23 21.18
C PRO A 647 28.92 19.54 19.68
N LYS A 648 28.41 20.74 19.34
CA LYS A 648 28.14 21.14 17.95
C LYS A 648 29.42 21.14 17.10
N GLY A 649 29.49 20.25 16.12
CA GLY A 649 30.67 20.05 15.29
C GLY A 649 30.83 21.10 14.19
N ARG A 650 32.07 21.34 13.75
CA ARG A 650 32.35 21.99 12.46
C ARG A 650 32.09 21.00 11.31
N ALA A 651 30.83 20.72 11.03
CA ALA A 651 30.44 19.79 9.97
C ALA A 651 30.83 20.33 8.58
N GLY A 652 31.76 19.65 7.91
CA GLY A 652 32.05 19.81 6.48
C GLY A 652 31.02 19.05 5.65
N GLY A 653 29.78 19.53 5.63
CA GLY A 653 28.66 18.82 5.01
C GLY A 653 28.68 18.86 3.48
N THR A 654 29.20 17.81 2.86
CA THR A 654 28.99 17.46 1.45
C THR A 654 28.65 15.98 1.30
N VAL A 655 27.99 15.59 0.20
CA VAL A 655 27.67 14.19 -0.09
C VAL A 655 28.96 13.44 -0.44
N ASN A 656 29.54 12.75 0.55
CA ASN A 656 30.81 12.05 0.36
C ASN A 656 30.59 10.64 -0.20
N LEU A 657 30.46 10.55 -1.53
CA LEU A 657 30.41 9.27 -2.25
C LEU A 657 31.65 8.39 -2.00
N GLY A 658 32.74 8.94 -1.45
CA GLY A 658 33.89 8.18 -0.96
C GLY A 658 33.55 7.18 0.14
N CYS A 659 32.40 7.30 0.83
CA CYS A 659 31.91 6.27 1.76
C CYS A 659 31.71 4.91 1.07
N PHE A 660 31.33 4.87 -0.22
CA PHE A 660 31.18 3.63 -1.00
C PHE A 660 32.52 2.96 -1.39
N LYS A 661 33.68 3.52 -0.97
CA LYS A 661 34.97 2.83 -1.03
C LYS A 661 35.19 1.87 0.15
N ASP A 662 34.40 2.00 1.22
CA ASP A 662 34.36 1.05 2.33
C ASP A 662 33.39 -0.08 1.96
N ALA A 663 33.91 -1.24 1.55
CA ALA A 663 33.10 -2.37 1.08
C ALA A 663 32.01 -2.79 2.08
N ARG A 664 32.26 -2.63 3.39
CA ARG A 664 31.28 -2.90 4.46
C ARG A 664 30.08 -1.97 4.36
N PHE A 665 30.32 -0.69 4.08
CA PHE A 665 29.28 0.32 3.89
C PHE A 665 28.53 0.10 2.57
N THR A 666 29.23 -0.27 1.49
CA THR A 666 28.60 -0.53 0.19
C THR A 666 27.67 -1.74 0.24
N TRP A 667 28.13 -2.90 0.74
CA TRP A 667 27.28 -4.08 0.87
C TRP A 667 26.11 -3.84 1.83
N LEU A 668 26.34 -3.15 2.96
CA LEU A 668 25.27 -2.76 3.88
C LEU A 668 24.23 -1.84 3.21
N SER A 669 24.67 -0.86 2.43
CA SER A 669 23.76 0.10 1.77
C SER A 669 22.90 -0.56 0.68
N VAL A 670 23.47 -1.47 -0.12
CA VAL A 670 22.70 -2.24 -1.12
C VAL A 670 21.76 -3.24 -0.44
N GLY A 671 22.18 -3.83 0.68
CA GLY A 671 21.30 -4.66 1.52
C GLY A 671 20.10 -3.89 2.06
N ILE A 672 20.31 -2.71 2.65
CA ILE A 672 19.24 -1.82 3.16
C ILE A 672 18.36 -1.34 2.00
N PHE A 673 18.91 -0.99 0.84
CA PHE A 673 18.14 -0.62 -0.36
C PHE A 673 17.15 -1.73 -0.75
N SER A 674 17.61 -2.98 -0.88
CA SER A 674 16.75 -4.12 -1.26
C SER A 674 15.69 -4.43 -0.19
N LEU A 675 16.06 -4.30 1.08
CA LEU A 675 15.21 -4.53 2.24
C LEU A 675 14.13 -3.45 2.42
N GLU A 676 14.41 -2.17 2.19
CA GLU A 676 13.38 -1.12 2.26
C GLU A 676 12.54 -1.05 0.98
N LEU A 677 13.08 -1.42 -0.19
CA LEU A 677 12.26 -1.64 -1.40
C LEU A 677 11.17 -2.70 -1.11
N GLU A 678 11.57 -3.81 -0.48
CA GLU A 678 10.65 -4.86 -0.07
C GLU A 678 9.65 -4.38 0.99
N VAL A 679 10.10 -3.78 2.10
CA VAL A 679 9.19 -3.36 3.17
C VAL A 679 8.14 -2.35 2.69
N PHE A 680 8.52 -1.36 1.87
CA PHE A 680 7.55 -0.38 1.38
C PHE A 680 6.64 -0.92 0.26
N ALA A 681 7.14 -1.79 -0.64
CA ALA A 681 6.28 -2.49 -1.60
C ALA A 681 5.33 -3.45 -0.89
N GLY A 682 5.84 -4.28 0.02
CA GLY A 682 5.09 -5.25 0.81
C GLY A 682 3.98 -4.58 1.62
N LEU A 683 4.29 -3.60 2.47
CA LEU A 683 3.28 -2.89 3.26
C LEU A 683 2.26 -2.14 2.39
N GLY A 684 2.67 -1.58 1.24
CA GLY A 684 1.78 -0.88 0.32
C GLY A 684 0.82 -1.81 -0.44
N LEU A 685 1.30 -2.98 -0.87
CA LEU A 685 0.55 -3.93 -1.71
C LEU A 685 -0.17 -5.01 -0.90
N TYR A 686 0.24 -5.30 0.33
CA TYR A 686 -0.35 -6.36 1.16
C TYR A 686 -1.87 -6.20 1.33
N PRO A 687 -2.44 -5.00 1.59
CA PRO A 687 -3.88 -4.84 1.67
C PRO A 687 -4.60 -5.14 0.35
N THR A 688 -4.01 -4.74 -0.78
CA THR A 688 -4.53 -4.98 -2.13
C THR A 688 -4.47 -6.47 -2.48
N TYR A 689 -3.36 -7.14 -2.18
CA TYR A 689 -3.22 -8.58 -2.33
C TYR A 689 -4.31 -9.34 -1.56
N ILE A 690 -4.54 -8.98 -0.30
CA ILE A 690 -5.57 -9.62 0.54
C ILE A 690 -6.97 -9.46 -0.07
N ILE A 691 -7.28 -8.27 -0.61
CA ILE A 691 -8.54 -8.01 -1.32
C ILE A 691 -8.63 -8.85 -2.61
N MET A 692 -7.54 -8.98 -3.38
CA MET A 692 -7.47 -9.83 -4.57
C MET A 692 -7.51 -11.34 -4.27
N GLN A 693 -7.29 -11.76 -3.02
CA GLN A 693 -7.57 -13.14 -2.56
C GLN A 693 -9.02 -13.32 -2.07
N GLY A 694 -9.90 -12.34 -2.30
CA GLY A 694 -11.33 -12.41 -1.96
C GLY A 694 -11.67 -12.01 -0.52
N PHE A 695 -10.71 -11.54 0.28
CA PHE A 695 -10.96 -11.14 1.66
C PHE A 695 -11.40 -9.67 1.77
N SER A 696 -12.25 -9.37 2.77
CA SER A 696 -12.82 -8.03 2.91
C SER A 696 -11.78 -6.94 3.19
N SER A 697 -12.10 -5.69 2.83
CA SER A 697 -11.32 -4.50 3.21
C SER A 697 -11.14 -4.34 4.73
N ASN A 698 -12.09 -4.79 5.56
CA ASN A 698 -11.86 -4.84 7.01
C ASN A 698 -10.81 -5.89 7.37
N THR A 699 -10.82 -7.06 6.72
CA THR A 699 -9.83 -8.12 6.91
C THR A 699 -8.43 -7.66 6.51
N SER A 700 -8.29 -6.94 5.39
CA SER A 700 -7.00 -6.43 4.92
C SER A 700 -6.43 -5.33 5.82
N ILE A 701 -7.29 -4.43 6.33
CA ILE A 701 -6.92 -3.44 7.36
C ILE A 701 -6.53 -4.14 8.68
N VAL A 702 -7.26 -5.18 9.11
CA VAL A 702 -6.95 -5.94 10.34
C VAL A 702 -5.63 -6.70 10.21
N LEU A 703 -5.35 -7.35 9.09
CA LEU A 703 -4.08 -8.04 8.86
C LEU A 703 -2.90 -7.06 8.81
N LEU A 704 -3.05 -5.90 8.14
CA LEU A 704 -2.04 -4.83 8.19
C LEU A 704 -1.85 -4.28 9.62
N ALA A 705 -2.92 -4.15 10.41
CA ALA A 705 -2.84 -3.72 11.80
C ALA A 705 -2.15 -4.78 12.68
N VAL A 706 -2.43 -6.08 12.49
CA VAL A 706 -1.73 -7.19 13.17
C VAL A 706 -0.24 -7.18 12.81
N LEU A 707 0.10 -6.99 11.53
CA LEU A 707 1.49 -6.87 11.06
C LEU A 707 2.19 -5.67 11.71
N ASN A 708 1.56 -4.49 11.75
CA ASN A 708 2.12 -3.30 12.41
C ASN A 708 2.25 -3.46 13.94
N ILE A 709 1.32 -4.16 14.61
CA ILE A 709 1.40 -4.47 16.04
C ILE A 709 2.54 -5.47 16.31
N ALA A 710 2.63 -6.54 15.51
CA ALA A 710 3.74 -7.51 15.57
C ALA A 710 5.10 -6.83 15.30
N SER A 711 5.14 -5.86 14.39
CA SER A 711 6.30 -4.99 14.12
C SER A 711 6.71 -4.13 15.32
N CYS A 712 5.76 -3.59 16.09
CA CYS A 712 6.07 -2.91 17.36
C CYS A 712 6.75 -3.83 18.37
N VAL A 713 6.22 -5.05 18.54
CA VAL A 713 6.75 -6.07 19.46
C VAL A 713 8.12 -6.56 19.00
N GLY A 714 8.28 -6.80 17.69
CA GLY A 714 9.54 -7.21 17.06
C GLY A 714 10.65 -6.21 17.34
N ARG A 715 10.43 -4.92 17.03
CA ARG A 715 11.38 -3.83 17.27
C ARG A 715 11.93 -3.81 18.70
N PHE A 716 11.08 -4.06 19.70
CA PHE A 716 11.52 -4.13 21.09
C PHE A 716 12.30 -5.40 21.41
N LEU A 717 11.71 -6.59 21.17
CA LEU A 717 12.31 -7.88 21.54
C LEU A 717 13.63 -8.11 20.79
N VAL A 718 13.65 -7.84 19.49
CA VAL A 718 14.84 -7.96 18.66
C VAL A 718 15.88 -6.92 19.04
N GLY A 719 15.48 -5.71 19.46
CA GLY A 719 16.42 -4.70 19.97
C GLY A 719 17.29 -5.24 21.11
N VAL A 720 16.70 -6.03 22.01
CA VAL A 720 17.42 -6.73 23.09
C VAL A 720 18.36 -7.81 22.52
N VAL A 721 17.84 -8.71 21.68
CA VAL A 721 18.62 -9.81 21.09
C VAL A 721 19.80 -9.29 20.24
N ALA A 722 19.60 -8.21 19.49
CA ALA A 722 20.60 -7.58 18.64
C ALA A 722 21.76 -6.95 19.42
N ASP A 723 21.51 -6.39 20.60
CA ASP A 723 22.56 -5.87 21.49
C ASP A 723 23.36 -6.99 22.19
N HIS A 724 22.84 -8.22 22.27
CA HIS A 724 23.53 -9.38 22.83
C HIS A 724 24.27 -10.26 21.78
N TYR A 725 23.62 -10.60 20.66
CA TYR A 725 24.14 -11.56 19.66
C TYR A 725 24.76 -10.90 18.42
N GLY A 726 24.90 -9.57 18.43
CA GLY A 726 25.47 -8.79 17.34
C GLY A 726 24.42 -8.37 16.30
N ARG A 727 24.23 -7.05 16.18
CA ARG A 727 23.11 -6.44 15.44
C ARG A 727 23.02 -6.87 13.97
N ILE A 728 24.16 -6.95 13.27
CA ILE A 728 24.23 -7.46 11.89
C ILE A 728 23.87 -8.94 11.82
N ASN A 729 24.38 -9.79 12.73
CA ASN A 729 24.06 -11.23 12.75
C ASN A 729 22.53 -11.45 12.92
N VAL A 730 21.93 -10.72 13.85
CA VAL A 730 20.49 -10.81 14.16
C VAL A 730 19.63 -10.25 13.03
N LEU A 731 20.04 -9.15 12.39
CA LEU A 731 19.35 -8.62 11.20
C LEU A 731 19.41 -9.62 10.03
N THR A 732 20.58 -10.19 9.73
CA THR A 732 20.72 -11.26 8.71
C THR A 732 19.81 -12.46 9.01
N CYS A 733 19.73 -12.89 10.27
CA CYS A 733 18.83 -13.97 10.70
C CYS A 733 17.35 -13.62 10.43
N LEU A 734 16.93 -12.40 10.76
CA LEU A 734 15.54 -11.98 10.57
C LEU A 734 15.18 -11.74 9.09
N ILE A 735 16.12 -11.35 8.25
CA ILE A 735 15.92 -11.30 6.79
C ILE A 735 15.67 -12.72 6.26
N ALA A 736 16.40 -13.73 6.74
CA ALA A 736 16.15 -15.13 6.40
C ALA A 736 14.78 -15.62 6.92
N VAL A 737 14.38 -15.24 8.14
CA VAL A 737 13.03 -15.53 8.67
C VAL A 737 11.94 -14.85 7.83
N GLY A 738 12.15 -13.60 7.42
CA GLY A 738 11.24 -12.86 6.54
C GLY A 738 11.09 -13.52 5.18
N ALA A 739 12.19 -13.84 4.51
CA ALA A 739 12.20 -14.58 3.24
C ALA A 739 11.50 -15.94 3.37
N THR A 740 11.73 -16.65 4.48
CA THR A 740 11.05 -17.93 4.78
C THR A 740 9.55 -17.73 4.99
N ALA A 741 9.11 -16.67 5.70
CA ALA A 741 7.70 -16.35 5.86
C ALA A 741 7.03 -16.04 4.51
N ILE A 742 7.72 -15.35 3.60
CA ILE A 742 7.20 -15.11 2.25
C ILE A 742 7.10 -16.43 1.46
N PHE A 743 8.21 -17.17 1.29
CA PHE A 743 8.23 -18.34 0.40
C PHE A 743 7.53 -19.59 0.96
N ALA A 744 7.52 -19.79 2.28
CA ALA A 744 6.92 -20.99 2.91
C ALA A 744 5.52 -20.74 3.51
N ILE A 745 5.06 -19.48 3.60
CA ILE A 745 3.74 -19.15 4.16
C ILE A 745 2.91 -18.29 3.21
N TRP A 746 3.37 -17.09 2.84
CA TRP A 746 2.58 -16.18 2.00
C TRP A 746 2.37 -16.72 0.57
N LEU A 747 3.42 -17.24 -0.07
CA LEU A 747 3.34 -17.76 -1.43
C LEU A 747 2.44 -19.02 -1.56
N PRO A 748 2.56 -20.06 -0.71
CA PRO A 748 1.68 -21.23 -0.78
C PRO A 748 0.30 -21.01 -0.14
N PHE A 749 0.18 -20.25 0.96
CA PHE A 749 -1.05 -20.15 1.77
C PHE A 749 -1.66 -18.75 1.82
N GLY A 750 -1.24 -17.82 0.94
CA GLY A 750 -1.80 -16.46 0.88
C GLY A 750 -3.29 -16.38 0.54
N HIS A 751 -3.85 -17.43 -0.07
CA HIS A 751 -5.28 -17.61 -0.30
C HIS A 751 -6.06 -18.05 0.96
N SER A 752 -5.39 -18.26 2.09
CA SER A 752 -5.96 -18.84 3.32
C SER A 752 -5.84 -17.86 4.49
N LEU A 753 -6.97 -17.53 5.13
CA LEU A 753 -7.01 -16.52 6.19
C LEU A 753 -6.12 -16.87 7.41
N PRO A 754 -6.07 -18.12 7.92
CA PRO A 754 -5.07 -18.52 8.91
C PRO A 754 -3.62 -18.34 8.43
N GLY A 755 -3.34 -18.65 7.16
CA GLY A 755 -2.02 -18.45 6.55
C GLY A 755 -1.60 -16.97 6.54
N LEU A 756 -2.52 -16.08 6.18
CA LEU A 756 -2.32 -14.63 6.23
C LEU A 756 -2.11 -14.08 7.64
N TYR A 757 -2.82 -14.59 8.66
CA TYR A 757 -2.60 -14.20 10.06
C TYR A 757 -1.23 -14.67 10.57
N ILE A 758 -0.85 -15.93 10.31
CA ILE A 758 0.45 -16.49 10.68
C ILE A 758 1.58 -15.69 10.00
N PHE A 759 1.43 -15.39 8.70
CA PHE A 759 2.34 -14.52 7.97
C PHE A 759 2.41 -13.12 8.61
N SER A 760 1.29 -12.44 8.83
CA SER A 760 1.26 -11.10 9.44
C SER A 760 2.03 -11.03 10.76
N ILE A 761 1.89 -12.05 11.61
CA ILE A 761 2.57 -12.11 12.91
C ILE A 761 4.08 -12.36 12.73
N LEU A 762 4.47 -13.42 12.01
CA LEU A 762 5.89 -13.81 11.86
C LEU A 762 6.67 -12.77 11.04
N PHE A 763 6.10 -12.34 9.91
CA PHE A 763 6.68 -11.31 9.07
C PHE A 763 6.67 -9.95 9.76
N GLY A 764 5.62 -9.59 10.51
CA GLY A 764 5.60 -8.36 11.30
C GLY A 764 6.74 -8.31 12.32
N LEU A 765 6.92 -9.38 13.12
CA LEU A 765 8.01 -9.50 14.10
C LEU A 765 9.40 -9.32 13.46
N ALA A 766 9.63 -9.90 12.27
CA ALA A 766 10.88 -9.77 11.54
C ALA A 766 11.04 -8.37 10.90
N SER A 767 10.11 -8.00 10.01
CA SER A 767 10.15 -6.77 9.19
C SER A 767 10.13 -5.48 10.01
N GLY A 768 9.48 -5.48 11.17
CA GLY A 768 9.55 -4.35 12.09
C GLY A 768 11.00 -4.00 12.43
N SER A 769 11.81 -5.02 12.69
CA SER A 769 13.19 -4.89 13.13
C SER A 769 14.15 -4.46 12.03
N PHE A 770 13.77 -4.63 10.75
CA PHE A 770 14.57 -4.26 9.59
C PHE A 770 14.91 -2.76 9.61
N LEU A 771 13.88 -1.91 9.71
CA LEU A 771 14.02 -0.46 9.74
C LEU A 771 14.75 0.03 11.01
N SER A 772 14.56 -0.63 12.16
CA SER A 772 15.17 -0.19 13.43
C SER A 772 16.62 -0.63 13.62
N LEU A 773 17.07 -1.70 12.94
CA LEU A 773 18.47 -2.12 12.99
C LEU A 773 19.32 -1.47 11.90
N ALA A 774 18.77 -1.14 10.73
CA ALA A 774 19.47 -0.44 9.64
C ALA A 774 20.33 0.77 10.10
N PRO A 775 19.79 1.80 10.80
CA PRO A 775 20.59 2.92 11.30
C PRO A 775 21.67 2.51 12.31
N VAL A 776 21.41 1.48 13.12
CA VAL A 776 22.35 1.03 14.17
C VAL A 776 23.49 0.20 13.58
N CYS A 777 23.23 -0.59 12.52
CA CYS A 777 24.24 -1.29 11.73
C CYS A 777 25.14 -0.29 10.97
N ILE A 778 24.57 0.79 10.41
CA ILE A 778 25.37 1.90 9.85
C ILE A 778 26.24 2.52 10.97
N GLY A 779 25.66 2.79 12.14
CA GLY A 779 26.37 3.30 13.30
C GLY A 779 27.55 2.41 13.75
N GLN A 780 27.41 1.09 13.72
CA GLN A 780 28.49 0.15 14.10
C GLN A 780 29.73 0.20 13.19
N ILE A 781 29.55 0.47 11.89
CA ILE A 781 30.67 0.55 10.92
C ILE A 781 31.20 1.98 10.72
N SER A 782 30.72 2.94 11.53
CA SER A 782 30.96 4.37 11.39
C SER A 782 31.65 4.95 12.62
N LYS A 783 32.46 6.00 12.45
CA LYS A 783 32.90 6.82 13.58
C LYS A 783 31.74 7.71 14.05
N ALA A 784 31.69 8.04 15.35
CA ALA A 784 30.59 8.82 15.95
C ALA A 784 30.31 10.16 15.23
N ASN A 785 31.36 10.82 14.71
CA ASN A 785 31.29 12.07 13.95
C ASN A 785 31.03 11.91 12.44
N GLU A 786 30.94 10.66 11.94
CA GLU A 786 30.61 10.33 10.54
C GLU A 786 29.18 9.76 10.41
N ILE A 787 28.48 9.47 11.52
CA ILE A 787 27.18 8.75 11.50
C ILE A 787 26.12 9.51 10.69
N GLY A 788 25.88 10.79 10.93
CA GLY A 788 24.85 11.56 10.22
C GLY A 788 25.08 11.63 8.71
N MET A 789 26.33 11.83 8.30
CA MET A 789 26.76 11.81 6.90
C MET A 789 26.58 10.43 6.24
N ARG A 790 27.04 9.35 6.88
CA ARG A 790 26.95 7.98 6.35
C ARG A 790 25.51 7.47 6.31
N PHE A 791 24.73 7.71 7.37
CA PHE A 791 23.29 7.44 7.42
C PHE A 791 22.57 8.12 6.26
N GLY A 792 22.73 9.45 6.14
CA GLY A 792 22.07 10.20 5.09
C GLY A 792 22.49 9.77 3.67
N THR A 793 23.78 9.47 3.46
CA THR A 793 24.28 8.97 2.16
C THR A 793 23.68 7.62 1.77
N CYS A 794 23.47 6.73 2.75
CA CYS A 794 22.73 5.48 2.53
C CYS A 794 21.25 5.76 2.22
N TYR A 795 20.57 6.61 3.00
CA TYR A 795 19.15 6.86 2.82
C TYR A 795 18.79 7.66 1.56
N SER A 796 19.72 8.45 0.99
CA SER A 796 19.56 8.96 -0.38
C SER A 796 19.54 7.87 -1.44
N LEU A 797 20.33 6.80 -1.30
CA LEU A 797 20.24 5.64 -2.21
C LEU A 797 18.90 4.92 -2.03
N VAL A 798 18.51 4.65 -0.79
CA VAL A 798 17.24 4.00 -0.43
C VAL A 798 16.01 4.78 -0.92
N SER A 799 16.06 6.11 -0.95
CA SER A 799 14.96 6.93 -1.44
C SER A 799 14.51 6.56 -2.86
N PHE A 800 15.44 6.22 -3.76
CA PHE A 800 15.12 5.78 -5.12
C PHE A 800 14.38 4.45 -5.15
N ALA A 801 14.70 3.49 -4.26
CA ALA A 801 13.92 2.26 -4.10
C ALA A 801 12.46 2.60 -3.75
N THR A 802 12.26 3.46 -2.74
CA THR A 802 10.90 3.82 -2.29
C THR A 802 10.09 4.58 -3.34
N LEU A 803 10.73 5.33 -4.23
CA LEU A 803 10.07 6.03 -5.34
C LEU A 803 9.56 5.07 -6.43
N ILE A 804 10.30 4.01 -6.74
CA ILE A 804 9.96 3.07 -7.82
C ILE A 804 9.11 1.87 -7.36
N CYS A 805 9.12 1.55 -6.06
CA CYS A 805 8.55 0.30 -5.55
C CYS A 805 7.02 0.18 -5.71
N ILE A 806 6.28 1.28 -5.52
CA ILE A 806 4.81 1.29 -5.66
C ILE A 806 4.39 1.14 -7.13
N PRO A 807 4.91 1.92 -8.10
CA PRO A 807 4.59 1.73 -9.52
C PRO A 807 4.96 0.33 -10.04
N ILE A 808 6.17 -0.18 -9.73
CA ILE A 808 6.60 -1.53 -10.16
C ILE A 808 5.68 -2.60 -9.56
N GLY A 809 5.34 -2.48 -8.28
CA GLY A 809 4.48 -3.41 -7.58
C GLY A 809 3.06 -3.48 -8.14
N GLY A 810 2.45 -2.32 -8.46
CA GLY A 810 1.13 -2.24 -9.09
C GLY A 810 1.14 -2.83 -10.50
N GLU A 811 2.08 -2.40 -11.35
CA GLU A 811 2.23 -2.90 -12.74
C GLU A 811 2.46 -4.42 -12.78
N MET A 812 3.21 -4.98 -11.81
CA MET A 812 3.37 -6.44 -11.66
C MET A 812 2.09 -7.14 -11.20
N LEU A 813 1.34 -6.53 -10.28
CA LEU A 813 0.11 -7.10 -9.75
C LEU A 813 -1.00 -7.16 -10.81
N GLU A 814 -1.07 -6.14 -11.67
CA GLU A 814 -2.01 -6.02 -12.80
C GLU A 814 -1.62 -6.91 -14.00
N ASN A 815 -0.37 -6.85 -14.47
CA ASN A 815 0.04 -7.53 -15.72
C ASN A 815 0.63 -8.94 -15.55
N VAL A 816 1.07 -9.32 -14.34
CA VAL A 816 1.80 -10.58 -14.08
C VAL A 816 1.15 -11.41 -12.95
N GLY A 817 0.35 -10.78 -12.10
CA GLY A 817 -0.51 -11.43 -11.13
C GLY A 817 0.10 -11.65 -9.75
N ALA A 818 -0.78 -11.91 -8.78
CA ALA A 818 -0.49 -11.85 -7.35
C ALA A 818 0.65 -12.79 -6.88
N GLN A 819 0.78 -14.00 -7.42
CA GLN A 819 1.87 -14.92 -7.05
C GLN A 819 3.25 -14.44 -7.54
N ALA A 820 3.32 -13.77 -8.70
CA ALA A 820 4.56 -13.20 -9.20
C ALA A 820 5.03 -12.02 -8.34
N MET A 821 4.10 -11.18 -7.89
CA MET A 821 4.36 -10.10 -6.93
C MET A 821 4.94 -10.64 -5.61
N VAL A 822 4.32 -11.66 -5.00
CA VAL A 822 4.83 -12.28 -3.74
C VAL A 822 6.22 -12.91 -3.95
N SER A 823 6.43 -13.59 -5.08
CA SER A 823 7.73 -14.18 -5.43
C SER A 823 8.83 -13.13 -5.62
N TYR A 824 8.50 -11.96 -6.16
CA TYR A 824 9.40 -10.82 -6.29
C TYR A 824 9.79 -10.23 -4.92
N LEU A 825 8.81 -10.00 -4.03
CA LEU A 825 9.08 -9.54 -2.66
C LEU A 825 10.01 -10.51 -1.90
N GLY A 826 9.73 -11.82 -1.97
CA GLY A 826 10.63 -12.84 -1.41
C GLY A 826 12.04 -12.79 -1.99
N SER A 827 12.16 -12.54 -3.30
CA SER A 827 13.46 -12.43 -3.99
C SER A 827 14.27 -11.21 -3.54
N LEU A 828 13.62 -10.08 -3.23
CA LEU A 828 14.28 -8.89 -2.66
C LEU A 828 14.90 -9.17 -1.28
N LEU A 829 14.27 -10.02 -0.46
CA LEU A 829 14.86 -10.45 0.82
C LEU A 829 16.02 -11.42 0.64
N ILE A 830 16.02 -12.27 -0.40
CA ILE A 830 17.19 -13.10 -0.72
C ILE A 830 18.37 -12.23 -1.20
N VAL A 831 18.12 -11.21 -2.03
CA VAL A 831 19.14 -10.22 -2.40
C VAL A 831 19.66 -9.50 -1.15
N ALA A 832 18.78 -8.99 -0.28
CA ALA A 832 19.17 -8.35 0.98
C ALA A 832 20.02 -9.30 1.85
N LEU A 833 19.59 -10.56 2.02
CA LEU A 833 20.28 -11.58 2.81
C LEU A 833 21.72 -11.79 2.32
N LEU A 834 21.91 -11.95 1.01
CA LEU A 834 23.23 -12.10 0.40
C LEU A 834 24.10 -10.86 0.64
N MET A 835 23.55 -9.65 0.47
CA MET A 835 24.29 -8.41 0.73
C MET A 835 24.68 -8.24 2.20
N PHE A 836 23.80 -8.62 3.13
CA PHE A 836 24.10 -8.59 4.57
C PHE A 836 25.12 -9.65 4.99
N VAL A 837 25.12 -10.84 4.38
CA VAL A 837 26.17 -11.85 4.55
C VAL A 837 27.52 -11.32 4.02
N MET A 838 27.55 -10.68 2.85
CA MET A 838 28.77 -10.06 2.31
C MET A 838 29.29 -8.91 3.19
N ALA A 839 28.39 -8.06 3.71
CA ALA A 839 28.76 -7.01 4.67
C ALA A 839 29.35 -7.61 5.96
N ARG A 840 28.82 -8.74 6.43
CA ARG A 840 29.32 -9.47 7.61
C ARG A 840 30.66 -10.18 7.35
N TRP A 841 30.92 -10.64 6.13
CA TRP A 841 32.21 -11.20 5.70
C TRP A 841 33.29 -10.11 5.62
N CYS A 842 32.95 -8.92 5.11
CA CYS A 842 33.87 -7.78 5.05
C CYS A 842 34.19 -7.15 6.41
N LEU A 843 33.55 -7.58 7.50
CA LEU A 843 33.96 -7.22 8.86
C LEU A 843 35.10 -8.14 9.31
N PRO A 844 36.30 -7.61 9.62
CA PRO A 844 37.39 -8.44 10.13
C PRO A 844 36.96 -9.10 11.44
N GLY A 845 37.21 -10.41 11.56
CA GLY A 845 36.83 -11.19 12.73
C GLY A 845 37.62 -10.75 13.96
N THR A 846 37.06 -9.84 14.75
CA THR A 846 37.55 -9.52 16.09
C THR A 846 37.36 -10.75 16.97
N GLY A 847 38.45 -11.47 17.24
CA GLY A 847 38.47 -12.70 18.04
C GLY A 847 38.18 -12.47 19.53
N THR A 848 36.97 -12.02 19.84
CA THR A 848 36.46 -11.81 21.20
C THR A 848 34.96 -12.06 21.34
N ASP A 849 34.38 -12.92 20.48
CA ASP A 849 33.14 -13.65 20.79
C ASP A 849 33.42 -14.70 21.89
N LYS A 850 33.84 -14.24 23.08
CA LYS A 850 33.74 -14.99 24.32
C LYS A 850 32.40 -14.64 24.97
N PRO A 851 31.56 -15.61 25.37
CA PRO A 851 30.40 -15.31 26.19
C PRO A 851 30.88 -14.65 27.49
N LEU A 852 30.19 -13.59 27.92
CA LEU A 852 30.41 -12.96 29.23
C LEU A 852 29.99 -13.96 30.32
N SER A 853 30.97 -14.68 30.86
CA SER A 853 30.80 -15.56 32.01
C SER A 853 30.36 -14.76 33.22
N SER A 854 29.38 -15.28 33.97
CA SER A 854 28.83 -14.66 35.17
C SER A 854 29.89 -14.39 36.24
N SER A 855 30.03 -13.12 36.63
CA SER A 855 30.69 -12.61 37.84
C SER A 855 30.07 -11.25 38.17
#